data_AF-A0A150GPQ2-F1
#
_entry.id   AF-A0A150GPQ2-F1
#
_cell.length_a   1.000
_cell.length_b   1.000
_cell.length_c   1.000
_cell.angle_alpha   90.00
_cell.angle_beta   90.00
_cell.angle_gamma   90.00
#
_symmetry.space_group_name_H-M   'P 1'
#
loop_
_entity.id
_entity.type
_entity.pdbx_description
1 polymer ?
#
loop_
_entity_poly.entity_id
_entity_poly.type
_entity_poly.pdbx_seq_one_letter_code
_entity_poly.pdbx_strand_id
1 'polypeptide(L)'
;MDADAAARDVPQSEPLNDAQVMNNAGGYVFKIDDMDRLRRFIILGADANNYYVSRDGMELQNAECVLRLLAAGQGERVVDEVKCISQEGRAPRQSPGIFVLAICARLGDAATRRAALAAVPAVCRTASTLFEWVQRCKELGEAARAVRTGDDAAEPRAVLDWVSWGRAMRRTVSRWYLDRSPAAVAYQATKYSQRNGWSHADLLRLAHPDPELHAAKRQKREQAAAEAAAATGAAEAEVGAEAAAPKVVEAAGGQESDDEWVVLQPSAAAVGDDDEDGAEGGAAATEQGALAAAAAEAAAAVAAAAASGGGEVNSAAVAAAAEALRVADMKAIFAFLTHGTLPGQAKPARRSKAAAAASAAAADGTESNAVEAPAAGGDMEVTTASAAPAPAPAADADADAPAPTPAPELSPVMQYLFDAHRLRKVIRAPPPLIKEPKPASAGPSGARGGGKRRRGRGAAAVAAASSSGDERAAAGDDSKSAAEEEQRPQQPSPDAVAANATEHAAAVEAAVALIRRHRFGHEHVGDTGLLRCPEVWSAFLEVGMPLTALVRNLGRMTQLGVTQRADCLARITCRLTDPRALAAARVHPMTLLEALCTYRNGQGARGVARWEAVPAVCEALEAGFYLAFKNVEPTGRRYVVGLDVSGSMCCQCAGMTSVQCRQAAAAVLMSLVRSEPWLKTLAFSHELVEFNVGADEKLESVVQRAGAIPMGGTDCALPMLYATERRLAADVFVILTDNETWFGGTHPTEALRRYRSALGLPNAKLVVLGLSSSGFSIADPEDPGMMDVAGLDSAVPRLIADFVCGRV
;
A
#
# COMPACT_ATOMS: atom_id res chain seq x y z
N MET A 1 -8.31 -51.86 -44.30
CA MET A 1 -7.49 -51.09 -45.26
C MET A 1 -8.33 -49.87 -45.57
N ASP A 2 -8.16 -48.71 -44.93
CA ASP A 2 -6.95 -48.17 -44.31
C ASP A 2 -7.11 -47.84 -42.82
N ALA A 3 -6.02 -48.11 -42.12
CA ALA A 3 -5.78 -47.77 -40.74
C ALA A 3 -5.34 -46.31 -40.64
N ASP A 4 -5.69 -45.67 -39.52
CA ASP A 4 -4.73 -44.86 -38.78
C ASP A 4 -3.94 -43.84 -39.61
N ALA A 5 -4.62 -42.78 -40.09
CA ALA A 5 -3.93 -41.52 -40.23
C ALA A 5 -3.62 -41.05 -38.80
N ALA A 6 -2.54 -41.57 -38.22
CA ALA A 6 -1.99 -41.10 -36.96
C ALA A 6 -1.89 -39.58 -37.08
N ALA A 7 -2.80 -38.87 -36.38
CA ALA A 7 -2.79 -37.42 -36.36
C ALA A 7 -1.39 -37.02 -35.88
N ARG A 8 -0.61 -36.46 -36.80
CA ARG A 8 0.80 -36.16 -36.56
C ARG A 8 0.86 -35.26 -35.32
N ASP A 9 1.62 -35.67 -34.32
CA ASP A 9 1.84 -34.86 -33.11
C ASP A 9 2.46 -33.55 -33.55
N VAL A 10 1.66 -32.47 -33.51
CA VAL A 10 2.13 -31.12 -33.79
C VAL A 10 2.89 -30.65 -32.55
N PRO A 11 4.21 -30.45 -32.65
CA PRO A 11 5.01 -29.99 -31.52
C PRO A 11 4.60 -28.57 -31.13
N GLN A 12 4.86 -28.18 -29.89
CA GLN A 12 4.54 -26.83 -29.41
C GLN A 12 5.30 -25.73 -30.16
N SER A 13 6.40 -26.07 -30.84
CA SER A 13 7.14 -25.17 -31.74
C SER A 13 6.45 -24.90 -33.08
N GLU A 14 5.31 -25.55 -33.35
CA GLU A 14 4.49 -25.38 -34.56
C GLU A 14 3.03 -25.05 -34.18
N PRO A 15 2.33 -24.20 -34.95
CA PRO A 15 0.94 -23.85 -34.65
C PRO A 15 0.00 -25.03 -34.94
N LEU A 16 -0.93 -25.27 -34.02
CA LEU A 16 -2.03 -26.24 -34.18
C LEU A 16 -3.08 -25.73 -35.17
N ASN A 17 -3.34 -24.42 -35.19
CA ASN A 17 -4.27 -23.74 -36.08
C ASN A 17 -3.91 -22.25 -36.21
N ASP A 18 -4.61 -21.54 -37.11
CA ASP A 18 -4.38 -20.11 -37.39
C ASP A 18 -4.74 -19.17 -36.22
N ALA A 19 -5.45 -19.68 -35.20
CA ALA A 19 -5.81 -18.90 -34.01
C ALA A 19 -4.65 -18.82 -32.99
N GLN A 20 -3.60 -19.64 -33.14
CA GLN A 20 -2.44 -19.62 -32.26
C GLN A 20 -1.42 -18.55 -32.66
N VAL A 21 -0.79 -17.97 -31.63
CA VAL A 21 0.29 -16.99 -31.72
C VAL A 21 1.53 -17.53 -30.99
N MET A 22 2.71 -17.12 -31.43
CA MET A 22 3.95 -17.48 -30.77
C MET A 22 4.12 -16.69 -29.47
N ASN A 23 4.44 -17.38 -28.36
CA ASN A 23 4.78 -16.78 -27.07
C ASN A 23 6.24 -16.32 -27.02
N ASN A 24 6.67 -15.77 -25.87
CA ASN A 24 8.03 -15.24 -25.73
C ASN A 24 9.10 -16.35 -25.67
N ALA A 25 8.73 -17.56 -25.25
CA ALA A 25 9.60 -18.73 -25.23
C ALA A 25 9.75 -19.43 -26.59
N GLY A 26 8.97 -19.04 -27.61
CA GLY A 26 8.99 -19.60 -28.96
C GLY A 26 8.01 -20.75 -29.23
N GLY A 27 7.12 -21.06 -28.28
CA GLY A 27 6.01 -22.01 -28.46
C GLY A 27 4.72 -21.33 -28.94
N TYR A 28 3.83 -22.07 -29.59
CA TYR A 28 2.53 -21.57 -30.06
C TYR A 28 1.45 -21.79 -29.00
N VAL A 29 0.71 -20.73 -28.71
CA VAL A 29 -0.32 -20.66 -27.66
C VAL A 29 -1.46 -19.74 -28.14
N PHE A 30 -2.51 -19.54 -27.36
CA PHE A 30 -3.62 -18.66 -27.72
C PHE A 30 -3.41 -17.24 -27.22
N LYS A 31 -3.96 -16.28 -27.95
CA LYS A 31 -4.06 -14.90 -27.48
C LYS A 31 -5.27 -14.79 -26.56
N ILE A 32 -5.09 -14.22 -25.38
CA ILE A 32 -6.21 -13.92 -24.48
C ILE A 32 -7.07 -12.78 -25.02
N ASP A 33 -8.36 -12.82 -24.71
CA ASP A 33 -9.25 -11.69 -24.92
C ASP A 33 -8.76 -10.44 -24.16
N ASP A 34 -9.06 -9.26 -24.70
CA ASP A 34 -8.61 -8.00 -24.11
C ASP A 34 -9.23 -7.78 -22.70
N MET A 35 -10.44 -8.26 -22.40
CA MET A 35 -11.01 -8.18 -21.05
C MET A 35 -10.31 -9.11 -20.05
N ASP A 36 -9.92 -10.30 -20.46
CA ASP A 36 -9.16 -11.22 -19.59
C ASP A 36 -7.73 -10.73 -19.38
N ARG A 37 -7.13 -10.12 -20.41
CA ARG A 37 -5.87 -9.40 -20.29
C ARG A 37 -5.97 -8.25 -19.30
N LEU A 38 -7.04 -7.47 -19.36
CA LEU A 38 -7.32 -6.40 -18.41
C LEU A 38 -7.39 -6.95 -16.97
N ARG A 39 -8.14 -8.03 -16.75
CA ARG A 39 -8.23 -8.67 -15.42
C ARG A 39 -6.87 -9.10 -14.90
N ARG A 40 -6.06 -9.76 -15.74
CA ARG A 40 -4.68 -10.13 -15.40
C ARG A 40 -3.83 -8.92 -15.06
N PHE A 41 -3.93 -7.85 -15.85
CA PHE A 41 -3.18 -6.63 -15.58
C PHE A 41 -3.58 -5.99 -14.25
N ILE A 42 -4.88 -5.93 -13.94
CA ILE A 42 -5.35 -5.35 -12.67
C ILE A 42 -4.86 -6.18 -11.46
N ILE A 43 -4.86 -7.52 -11.59
CA ILE A 43 -4.52 -8.44 -10.49
C ILE A 43 -3.01 -8.62 -10.33
N LEU A 44 -2.28 -8.86 -11.42
CA LEU A 44 -0.85 -9.17 -11.42
C LEU A 44 0.03 -7.91 -11.55
N GLY A 45 -0.53 -6.80 -12.04
CA GLY A 45 0.22 -5.58 -12.30
C GLY A 45 1.26 -5.71 -13.41
N ALA A 46 2.15 -4.72 -13.51
CA ALA A 46 3.31 -4.76 -14.40
C ALA A 46 4.59 -4.29 -13.71
N ASP A 47 4.65 -4.32 -12.38
CA ASP A 47 5.66 -3.63 -11.57
C ASP A 47 7.05 -4.30 -11.56
N ALA A 48 7.20 -5.48 -12.16
CA ALA A 48 8.46 -6.21 -12.26
C ALA A 48 8.68 -6.73 -13.68
N ASN A 49 9.96 -6.93 -14.03
CA ASN A 49 10.32 -7.72 -15.20
C ASN A 49 9.74 -9.13 -15.05
N ASN A 50 9.07 -9.63 -16.09
CA ASN A 50 8.92 -11.07 -16.23
C ASN A 50 10.25 -11.65 -16.73
N TYR A 51 10.41 -12.97 -16.65
CA TYR A 51 11.58 -13.69 -17.17
C TYR A 51 11.88 -13.34 -18.64
N TYR A 52 10.84 -13.07 -19.43
CA TYR A 52 10.94 -12.83 -20.87
C TYR A 52 10.72 -11.37 -21.31
N VAL A 53 10.05 -10.53 -20.50
CA VAL A 53 9.62 -9.18 -20.89
C VAL A 53 9.98 -8.17 -19.81
N SER A 54 10.53 -7.03 -20.22
CA SER A 54 10.84 -5.93 -19.30
C SER A 54 9.58 -5.27 -18.75
N ARG A 55 9.70 -4.68 -17.55
CA ARG A 55 8.65 -3.91 -16.87
C ARG A 55 7.98 -2.89 -17.79
N ASP A 56 8.80 -2.04 -18.43
CA ASP A 56 8.32 -0.94 -19.26
C ASP A 56 7.61 -1.44 -20.52
N GLY A 57 8.08 -2.56 -21.10
CA GLY A 57 7.40 -3.21 -22.22
C GLY A 57 6.04 -3.78 -21.82
N MET A 58 5.91 -4.31 -20.61
CA MET A 58 4.67 -4.92 -20.12
C MET A 58 3.61 -3.88 -19.74
N GLU A 59 4.01 -2.77 -19.12
CA GLU A 59 3.11 -1.65 -18.82
C GLU A 59 2.54 -1.03 -20.11
N LEU A 60 3.37 -0.87 -21.14
CA LEU A 60 2.95 -0.36 -22.45
C LEU A 60 1.90 -1.28 -23.10
N GLN A 61 2.18 -2.58 -23.23
CA GLN A 61 1.25 -3.50 -23.89
C GLN A 61 -0.10 -3.60 -23.16
N ASN A 62 -0.10 -3.46 -21.83
CA ASN A 62 -1.33 -3.47 -21.04
C ASN A 62 -2.09 -2.15 -21.15
N ALA A 63 -1.40 -1.00 -21.25
CA ALA A 63 -2.04 0.27 -21.56
C ALA A 63 -2.70 0.24 -22.95
N GLU A 64 -2.03 -0.32 -23.96
CA GLU A 64 -2.60 -0.50 -25.30
C GLU A 64 -3.85 -1.38 -25.31
N CYS A 65 -3.88 -2.43 -24.46
CA CYS A 65 -5.07 -3.26 -24.27
C CYS A 65 -6.27 -2.45 -23.77
N VAL A 66 -6.06 -1.60 -22.75
CA VAL A 66 -7.12 -0.70 -22.26
C VAL A 66 -7.59 0.24 -23.38
N LEU A 67 -6.67 0.81 -24.17
CA LEU A 67 -7.03 1.70 -25.27
C LEU A 67 -7.85 1.00 -26.37
N ARG A 68 -7.54 -0.26 -26.68
CA ARG A 68 -8.35 -1.07 -27.62
C ARG A 68 -9.77 -1.29 -27.10
N LEU A 69 -9.93 -1.61 -25.81
CA LEU A 69 -11.25 -1.76 -25.18
C LEU A 69 -12.05 -0.46 -25.21
N LEU A 70 -11.40 0.68 -24.99
CA LEU A 70 -12.03 2.00 -25.11
C LEU A 70 -12.46 2.29 -26.55
N ALA A 71 -11.60 2.01 -27.53
CA ALA A 71 -11.91 2.19 -28.95
C ALA A 71 -13.07 1.28 -29.42
N ALA A 72 -13.20 0.10 -28.81
CA ALA A 72 -14.31 -0.84 -29.06
C ALA A 72 -15.62 -0.45 -28.34
N GLY A 73 -15.68 0.69 -27.65
CA GLY A 73 -16.87 1.15 -26.94
C GLY A 73 -17.17 0.39 -25.64
N GLN A 74 -16.21 -0.36 -25.10
CA GLN A 74 -16.40 -1.19 -23.90
C GLN A 74 -15.99 -0.48 -22.59
N GLY A 75 -15.77 0.84 -22.61
CA GLY A 75 -15.19 1.56 -21.47
C GLY A 75 -16.01 1.54 -20.18
N GLU A 76 -17.35 1.49 -20.26
CA GLU A 76 -18.19 1.31 -19.06
C GLU A 76 -17.95 -0.06 -18.40
N ARG A 77 -17.84 -1.13 -19.21
CA ARG A 77 -17.51 -2.48 -18.72
C ARG A 77 -16.13 -2.52 -18.07
N VAL A 78 -15.15 -1.81 -18.63
CA VAL A 78 -13.79 -1.68 -18.04
C VAL A 78 -13.86 -1.04 -16.65
N VAL A 79 -14.63 0.05 -16.51
CA VAL A 79 -14.79 0.74 -15.22
C VAL A 79 -15.49 -0.15 -14.20
N ASP A 80 -16.53 -0.87 -14.61
CA ASP A 80 -17.26 -1.79 -13.73
C ASP A 80 -16.37 -2.95 -13.25
N GLU A 81 -15.53 -3.51 -14.13
CA GLU A 81 -14.57 -4.56 -13.77
C GLU A 81 -13.54 -4.03 -12.76
N VAL A 82 -12.97 -2.85 -12.97
CA VAL A 82 -12.03 -2.20 -12.02
C VAL A 82 -12.70 -1.99 -10.65
N LYS A 83 -13.94 -1.49 -10.66
CA LYS A 83 -14.71 -1.25 -9.44
C LYS A 83 -14.98 -2.56 -8.70
N CYS A 84 -15.42 -3.61 -9.39
CA CYS A 84 -15.67 -4.93 -8.85
C CYS A 84 -14.42 -5.52 -8.18
N ILE A 85 -13.29 -5.57 -8.91
CA ILE A 85 -12.01 -6.08 -8.40
C ILE A 85 -11.55 -5.30 -7.16
N SER A 86 -11.71 -3.97 -7.14
CA SER A 86 -11.30 -3.14 -6.01
C SER A 86 -12.20 -3.33 -4.78
N GLN A 87 -13.53 -3.37 -4.96
CA GLN A 87 -14.48 -3.53 -3.86
C GLN A 87 -14.36 -4.92 -3.22
N GLU A 88 -14.19 -5.96 -4.02
CA GLU A 88 -14.01 -7.32 -3.54
C GLU A 88 -12.62 -7.61 -2.97
N GLY A 89 -11.66 -6.69 -3.13
CA GLY A 89 -10.28 -6.87 -2.66
C GLY A 89 -9.54 -8.00 -3.39
N ARG A 90 -9.87 -8.23 -4.67
CA ARG A 90 -9.36 -9.36 -5.46
C ARG A 90 -7.88 -9.26 -5.84
N ALA A 91 -7.38 -8.02 -5.99
CA ALA A 91 -6.00 -7.75 -6.37
C ALA A 91 -5.12 -7.44 -5.14
N PRO A 92 -3.86 -7.95 -5.08
CA PRO A 92 -2.92 -7.67 -4.01
C PRO A 92 -2.50 -6.19 -3.94
N ARG A 93 -2.49 -5.49 -5.08
CA ARG A 93 -2.15 -4.07 -5.19
C ARG A 93 -3.27 -3.31 -5.90
N GLN A 94 -3.45 -2.05 -5.52
CA GLN A 94 -4.50 -1.19 -6.10
C GLN A 94 -3.98 -0.34 -7.28
N SER A 95 -2.66 -0.15 -7.39
CA SER A 95 -2.02 0.73 -8.38
C SER A 95 -2.42 0.43 -9.84
N PRO A 96 -2.45 -0.84 -10.30
CA PRO A 96 -2.87 -1.13 -11.67
C PRO A 96 -4.33 -0.72 -11.95
N GLY A 97 -5.25 -1.01 -11.03
CA GLY A 97 -6.65 -0.61 -11.15
C GLY A 97 -6.83 0.91 -11.14
N ILE A 98 -6.07 1.62 -10.32
CA ILE A 98 -6.06 3.10 -10.27
C ILE A 98 -5.55 3.68 -11.60
N PHE A 99 -4.52 3.08 -12.19
CA PHE A 99 -3.99 3.49 -13.48
C PHE A 99 -5.01 3.28 -14.61
N VAL A 100 -5.67 2.11 -14.68
CA VAL A 100 -6.76 1.86 -15.63
C VAL A 100 -7.90 2.87 -15.45
N LEU A 101 -8.30 3.16 -14.20
CA LEU A 101 -9.33 4.14 -13.90
C LEU A 101 -8.93 5.56 -14.36
N ALA A 102 -7.65 5.91 -14.23
CA ALA A 102 -7.11 7.17 -14.75
C ALA A 102 -7.14 7.22 -16.29
N ILE A 103 -6.80 6.12 -16.98
CA ILE A 103 -6.94 6.02 -18.45
C ILE A 103 -8.41 6.25 -18.85
N CYS A 104 -9.36 5.57 -18.21
CA CYS A 104 -10.79 5.71 -18.50
C CYS A 104 -11.30 7.13 -18.24
N ALA A 105 -10.85 7.78 -17.16
CA ALA A 105 -11.25 9.15 -16.82
C ALA A 105 -10.68 10.21 -17.77
N ARG A 106 -9.59 9.91 -18.48
CA ARG A 106 -8.84 10.86 -19.30
C ARG A 106 -9.04 10.64 -20.79
N LEU A 107 -8.89 9.41 -21.24
CA LEU A 107 -8.89 9.02 -22.66
C LEU A 107 -10.21 8.36 -23.10
N GLY A 108 -11.10 8.03 -22.17
CA GLY A 108 -12.42 7.47 -22.49
C GLY A 108 -13.37 8.45 -23.17
N ASP A 109 -14.43 7.91 -23.76
CA ASP A 109 -15.53 8.69 -24.31
C ASP A 109 -16.36 9.38 -23.19
N ALA A 110 -17.45 10.08 -23.55
CA ALA A 110 -18.24 10.82 -22.57
C ALA A 110 -18.91 9.91 -21.51
N ALA A 111 -19.37 8.73 -21.90
CA ALA A 111 -19.99 7.76 -21.00
C ALA A 111 -18.95 7.15 -20.05
N THR A 112 -17.84 6.65 -20.60
CA THR A 112 -16.73 6.07 -19.84
C THR A 112 -16.13 7.05 -18.85
N ARG A 113 -15.89 8.30 -19.25
CA ARG A 113 -15.35 9.32 -18.32
C ARG A 113 -16.29 9.59 -17.16
N ARG A 114 -17.61 9.62 -17.42
CA ARG A 114 -18.62 9.79 -16.36
C ARG A 114 -18.63 8.61 -15.41
N ALA A 115 -18.61 7.38 -15.95
CA ALA A 115 -18.54 6.16 -15.16
C ALA A 115 -17.26 6.12 -14.30
N ALA A 116 -16.09 6.37 -14.90
CA ALA A 116 -14.80 6.37 -14.21
C ALA A 116 -14.77 7.38 -13.06
N LEU A 117 -15.20 8.62 -13.30
CA LEU A 117 -15.26 9.66 -12.27
C LEU A 117 -16.27 9.35 -11.14
N ALA A 118 -17.35 8.62 -11.45
CA ALA A 118 -18.30 8.16 -10.45
C ALA A 118 -17.77 6.99 -9.61
N ALA A 119 -16.88 6.16 -10.19
CA ALA A 119 -16.24 5.04 -9.49
C ALA A 119 -15.08 5.46 -8.57
N VAL A 120 -14.52 6.67 -8.73
CA VAL A 120 -13.36 7.15 -7.93
C VAL A 120 -13.57 6.99 -6.41
N PRO A 121 -14.69 7.42 -5.78
CA PRO A 121 -14.85 7.26 -4.34
C PRO A 121 -14.89 5.80 -3.86
N ALA A 122 -15.34 4.87 -4.71
CA ALA A 122 -15.41 3.45 -4.41
C ALA A 122 -14.05 2.74 -4.55
N VAL A 123 -13.24 3.14 -5.55
CA VAL A 123 -11.91 2.58 -5.80
C VAL A 123 -10.84 3.25 -4.91
N CYS A 124 -10.80 4.58 -4.92
CA CYS A 124 -9.86 5.38 -4.15
C CYS A 124 -10.36 5.60 -2.71
N ARG A 125 -10.37 4.56 -1.89
CA ARG A 125 -10.93 4.60 -0.52
C ARG A 125 -10.15 5.48 0.45
N THR A 126 -8.83 5.59 0.24
CA THR A 126 -7.90 6.35 1.11
C THR A 126 -7.34 7.57 0.40
N ALA A 127 -6.84 8.55 1.16
CA ALA A 127 -6.15 9.70 0.59
C ALA A 127 -4.92 9.29 -0.24
N SER A 128 -4.20 8.24 0.18
CA SER A 128 -3.05 7.72 -0.59
C SER A 128 -3.46 7.27 -2.00
N THR A 129 -4.55 6.51 -2.10
CA THR A 129 -5.08 6.05 -3.40
C THR A 129 -5.66 7.19 -4.23
N LEU A 130 -6.26 8.21 -3.60
CA LEU A 130 -6.71 9.42 -4.30
C LEU A 130 -5.52 10.20 -4.88
N PHE A 131 -4.45 10.41 -4.09
CA PHE A 131 -3.24 11.09 -4.54
C PHE A 131 -2.58 10.35 -5.70
N GLU A 132 -2.53 9.02 -5.64
CA GLU A 132 -2.06 8.20 -6.75
C GLU A 132 -2.90 8.39 -8.01
N TRP A 133 -4.23 8.33 -7.90
CA TRP A 133 -5.11 8.55 -9.04
C TRP A 133 -4.91 9.94 -9.67
N VAL A 134 -4.84 10.99 -8.85
CA VAL A 134 -4.56 12.36 -9.33
C VAL A 134 -3.21 12.44 -10.03
N GLN A 135 -2.18 11.80 -9.47
CA GLN A 135 -0.85 11.74 -10.08
C GLN A 135 -0.90 11.03 -11.44
N ARG A 136 -1.57 9.88 -11.55
CA ARG A 136 -1.72 9.15 -12.81
C ARG A 136 -2.50 9.96 -13.85
N CYS A 137 -3.54 10.68 -13.44
CA CYS A 137 -4.25 11.61 -14.34
C CYS A 137 -3.37 12.76 -14.84
N LYS A 138 -2.44 13.25 -14.00
CA LYS A 138 -1.46 14.28 -14.38
C LYS A 138 -0.47 13.73 -15.41
N GLU A 139 0.14 12.58 -15.14
CA GLU A 139 1.10 11.91 -16.03
C GLU A 139 0.48 11.62 -17.42
N LEU A 140 -0.73 11.07 -17.45
CA LEU A 140 -1.47 10.85 -18.71
C LEU A 140 -1.78 12.15 -19.45
N GLY A 141 -2.06 13.22 -18.71
CA GLY A 141 -2.29 14.55 -19.28
C GLY A 141 -1.02 15.16 -19.90
N GLU A 142 0.13 14.96 -19.28
CA GLU A 142 1.44 15.40 -19.79
C GLU A 142 1.85 14.59 -21.02
N ALA A 143 1.70 13.27 -20.98
CA ALA A 143 1.97 12.39 -22.12
C ALA A 143 1.10 12.75 -23.35
N ALA A 144 -0.20 12.98 -23.15
CA ALA A 144 -1.11 13.40 -24.22
C ALA A 144 -0.74 14.77 -24.83
N ARG A 145 -0.10 15.67 -24.07
CA ARG A 145 0.41 16.95 -24.59
C ARG A 145 1.66 16.77 -25.44
N ALA A 146 2.58 15.89 -25.03
CA ALA A 146 3.85 15.66 -25.71
C ALA A 146 3.67 15.02 -27.10
N VAL A 147 2.71 14.10 -27.25
CA VAL A 147 2.40 13.47 -28.56
C VAL A 147 1.91 14.51 -29.59
N ARG A 148 1.31 15.61 -29.14
CA ARG A 148 0.71 16.64 -30.02
C ARG A 148 1.66 17.79 -30.39
N THR A 149 2.87 17.83 -29.83
CA THR A 149 3.90 18.81 -30.22
C THR A 149 4.81 18.33 -31.36
N GLY A 150 4.55 17.14 -31.91
CA GLY A 150 5.10 16.67 -33.19
C GLY A 150 4.30 17.19 -34.40
N ASP A 151 4.89 17.14 -35.58
CA ASP A 151 4.54 17.92 -36.79
C ASP A 151 3.14 17.72 -37.41
N ASP A 152 2.27 16.84 -36.90
CA ASP A 152 0.95 16.50 -37.50
C ASP A 152 -0.27 17.01 -36.68
N ALA A 153 -0.33 18.30 -36.37
CA ALA A 153 -1.40 18.88 -35.55
C ALA A 153 -2.59 19.44 -36.37
N ALA A 154 -3.61 18.63 -36.65
CA ALA A 154 -4.93 19.10 -37.08
C ALA A 154 -5.93 19.22 -35.88
N GLU A 155 -6.61 20.36 -35.82
CA GLU A 155 -7.78 20.78 -34.99
C GLU A 155 -7.58 21.09 -33.48
N PRO A 156 -7.58 22.37 -33.03
CA PRO A 156 -6.76 22.80 -31.88
C PRO A 156 -7.49 23.15 -30.57
N ARG A 157 -8.83 23.15 -30.47
CA ARG A 157 -9.52 23.76 -29.29
C ARG A 157 -10.46 22.87 -28.45
N ALA A 158 -11.09 21.85 -29.02
CA ALA A 158 -12.08 21.03 -28.25
C ALA A 158 -11.43 20.03 -27.25
N VAL A 159 -10.15 19.72 -27.43
CA VAL A 159 -9.43 18.65 -26.71
C VAL A 159 -8.56 19.18 -25.56
N LEU A 160 -8.32 20.50 -25.46
CA LEU A 160 -7.51 21.08 -24.37
C LEU A 160 -8.27 21.19 -23.02
N ASP A 161 -9.60 21.23 -23.06
CA ASP A 161 -10.44 21.43 -21.86
C ASP A 161 -10.46 20.22 -20.91
N TRP A 162 -10.27 18.99 -21.42
CA TRP A 162 -10.29 17.79 -20.57
C TRP A 162 -8.96 17.51 -19.88
N VAL A 163 -7.84 18.10 -20.33
CA VAL A 163 -6.51 17.86 -19.76
C VAL A 163 -6.23 18.71 -18.51
N SER A 164 -7.04 19.73 -18.25
CA SER A 164 -6.97 20.61 -17.08
C SER A 164 -7.73 20.07 -15.86
N TRP A 165 -7.67 20.77 -14.72
CA TRP A 165 -8.59 20.60 -13.57
C TRP A 165 -10.02 21.06 -13.94
N GLY A 166 -10.63 20.35 -14.89
CA GLY A 166 -11.97 20.62 -15.39
C GLY A 166 -13.03 20.53 -14.30
N ARG A 167 -14.24 21.04 -14.59
CA ARG A 167 -15.37 21.02 -13.63
C ARG A 167 -15.67 19.62 -13.09
N ALA A 168 -15.52 18.59 -13.93
CA ALA A 168 -15.78 17.20 -13.55
C ALA A 168 -14.76 16.68 -12.53
N MET A 169 -13.46 16.87 -12.78
CA MET A 169 -12.40 16.44 -11.85
C MET A 169 -12.45 17.19 -10.52
N ARG A 170 -12.63 18.52 -10.55
CA ARG A 170 -12.84 19.32 -9.33
C ARG A 170 -14.01 18.78 -8.51
N ARG A 171 -15.17 18.55 -9.15
CA ARG A 171 -16.35 18.00 -8.48
C ARG A 171 -16.10 16.63 -7.87
N THR A 172 -15.41 15.73 -8.58
CA THR A 172 -15.11 14.38 -8.07
C THR A 172 -14.20 14.45 -6.85
N VAL A 173 -13.12 15.25 -6.90
CA VAL A 173 -12.22 15.42 -5.76
C VAL A 173 -12.94 16.12 -4.59
N SER A 174 -13.74 17.15 -4.83
CA SER A 174 -14.52 17.81 -3.78
C SER A 174 -15.47 16.84 -3.08
N ARG A 175 -16.19 16.02 -3.86
CA ARG A 175 -17.11 15.01 -3.32
C ARG A 175 -16.41 13.96 -2.47
N TRP A 176 -15.20 13.55 -2.87
CA TRP A 176 -14.43 12.58 -2.08
C TRP A 176 -14.27 13.01 -0.61
N TYR A 177 -14.03 14.32 -0.37
CA TYR A 177 -13.99 14.90 0.96
C TYR A 177 -15.37 15.12 1.57
N LEU A 178 -16.26 15.77 0.82
CA LEU A 178 -17.52 16.30 1.36
C LEU A 178 -18.58 15.22 1.64
N ASP A 179 -18.51 14.09 0.95
CA ASP A 179 -19.40 12.94 1.16
C ASP A 179 -19.01 12.13 2.43
N ARG A 180 -17.82 12.35 3.02
CA ARG A 180 -17.32 11.65 4.24
C ARG A 180 -17.61 12.43 5.52
N SER A 181 -17.61 11.76 6.68
CA SER A 181 -17.69 12.46 7.97
C SER A 181 -16.49 13.38 8.24
N PRO A 182 -16.63 14.48 9.00
CA PRO A 182 -15.50 15.32 9.40
C PRO A 182 -14.41 14.52 10.12
N ALA A 183 -14.81 13.58 10.98
CA ALA A 183 -13.91 12.65 11.65
C ALA A 183 -13.10 11.79 10.66
N ALA A 184 -13.76 11.23 9.63
CA ALA A 184 -13.09 10.45 8.60
C ALA A 184 -12.09 11.29 7.78
N VAL A 185 -12.45 12.54 7.43
CA VAL A 185 -11.51 13.45 6.75
C VAL A 185 -10.32 13.79 7.63
N ALA A 186 -10.55 14.07 8.92
CA ALA A 186 -9.49 14.31 9.89
C ALA A 186 -8.54 13.10 10.00
N TYR A 187 -9.09 11.89 10.13
CA TYR A 187 -8.31 10.65 10.15
C TYR A 187 -7.46 10.46 8.88
N GLN A 188 -8.05 10.66 7.70
CA GLN A 188 -7.32 10.56 6.43
C GLN A 188 -6.17 11.57 6.38
N ALA A 189 -6.42 12.81 6.82
CA ALA A 189 -5.44 13.87 6.78
C ALA A 189 -4.27 13.68 7.76
N THR A 190 -4.53 13.11 8.94
CA THR A 190 -3.47 12.85 9.93
C THR A 190 -2.66 11.61 9.59
N LYS A 191 -3.32 10.55 9.11
CA LYS A 191 -2.66 9.29 8.75
C LYS A 191 -1.91 9.37 7.41
N TYR A 192 -2.49 10.06 6.42
CA TYR A 192 -2.00 10.12 5.05
C TYR A 192 -1.75 11.56 4.60
N SER A 193 -0.95 12.32 5.34
CA SER A 193 -0.83 13.77 5.07
C SER A 193 -0.32 14.14 3.67
N GLN A 194 0.57 13.31 3.11
CA GLN A 194 1.10 13.46 1.75
C GLN A 194 1.59 12.11 1.18
N ARG A 195 1.41 11.90 -0.13
CA ARG A 195 1.97 10.78 -0.91
C ARG A 195 2.10 11.18 -2.37
N ASN A 196 3.01 10.54 -3.11
CA ASN A 196 3.18 10.72 -4.56
C ASN A 196 3.32 12.20 -5.00
N GLY A 197 3.94 13.04 -4.15
CA GLY A 197 4.10 14.48 -4.41
C GLY A 197 2.84 15.33 -4.17
N TRP A 198 1.74 14.75 -3.69
CA TRP A 198 0.49 15.44 -3.38
C TRP A 198 0.22 15.49 -1.88
N SER A 199 -0.35 16.61 -1.44
CA SER A 199 -0.91 16.77 -0.10
C SER A 199 -2.41 17.08 -0.17
N HIS A 200 -3.08 16.94 0.98
CA HIS A 200 -4.48 17.40 1.12
C HIS A 200 -4.61 18.88 0.77
N ALA A 201 -3.66 19.72 1.19
CA ALA A 201 -3.65 21.14 0.90
C ALA A 201 -3.66 21.43 -0.60
N ASP A 202 -2.92 20.66 -1.40
CA ASP A 202 -2.85 20.85 -2.85
C ASP A 202 -4.19 20.50 -3.51
N LEU A 203 -4.78 19.36 -3.14
CA LEU A 203 -6.09 18.98 -3.68
C LEU A 203 -7.20 19.95 -3.28
N LEU A 204 -7.20 20.44 -2.03
CA LEU A 204 -8.19 21.43 -1.57
C LEU A 204 -8.05 22.76 -2.32
N ARG A 205 -6.81 23.21 -2.57
CA ARG A 205 -6.52 24.43 -3.36
C ARG A 205 -6.94 24.32 -4.81
N LEU A 206 -6.92 23.11 -5.39
CA LEU A 206 -7.27 22.89 -6.80
C LEU A 206 -8.76 22.57 -7.00
N ALA A 207 -9.35 21.81 -6.07
CA ALA A 207 -10.74 21.37 -6.14
C ALA A 207 -11.74 22.44 -5.67
N HIS A 208 -11.33 23.31 -4.73
CA HIS A 208 -12.20 24.30 -4.08
C HIS A 208 -13.53 23.70 -3.56
N PRO A 209 -13.49 22.70 -2.66
CA PRO A 209 -14.70 22.15 -2.08
C PRO A 209 -15.43 23.21 -1.25
N ASP A 210 -16.76 23.21 -1.35
CA ASP A 210 -17.65 24.13 -0.64
C ASP A 210 -18.60 23.32 0.26
N PRO A 211 -18.34 23.26 1.58
CA PRO A 211 -19.18 22.54 2.53
C PRO A 211 -20.63 23.04 2.59
N GLU A 212 -20.88 24.35 2.49
CA GLU A 212 -22.23 24.92 2.59
C GLU A 212 -23.07 24.57 1.37
N LEU A 213 -22.52 24.81 0.18
CA LEU A 213 -23.19 24.47 -1.07
C LEU A 213 -23.48 22.97 -1.16
N HIS A 214 -22.60 22.15 -0.60
CA HIS A 214 -22.80 20.71 -0.58
C HIS A 214 -23.86 20.27 0.42
N ALA A 215 -23.90 20.85 1.63
CA ALA A 215 -24.94 20.64 2.62
C ALA A 215 -26.34 20.99 2.05
N ALA A 216 -26.47 22.17 1.44
CA ALA A 216 -27.73 22.58 0.79
C ALA A 216 -28.18 21.61 -0.32
N LYS A 217 -27.23 21.06 -1.09
CA LYS A 217 -27.53 20.04 -2.11
C LYS A 217 -27.93 18.70 -1.51
N ARG A 218 -27.37 18.29 -0.36
CA ARG A 218 -27.78 17.07 0.35
C ARG A 218 -29.20 17.20 0.89
N GLN A 219 -29.48 18.28 1.62
CA GLN A 219 -30.82 18.55 2.15
C GLN A 219 -31.87 18.56 1.05
N LYS A 220 -31.61 19.21 -0.09
CA LYS A 220 -32.53 19.19 -1.24
C LYS A 220 -32.76 17.78 -1.81
N ARG A 221 -31.75 16.91 -1.80
CA ARG A 221 -31.89 15.51 -2.25
C ARG A 221 -32.66 14.67 -1.27
N GLU A 222 -32.43 14.87 0.02
CA GLU A 222 -33.16 14.19 1.11
C GLU A 222 -34.63 14.60 1.09
N GLN A 223 -34.93 15.89 0.92
CA GLN A 223 -36.29 16.40 0.73
C GLN A 223 -36.95 15.78 -0.50
N ALA A 224 -36.29 15.80 -1.66
CA ALA A 224 -36.83 15.18 -2.88
C ALA A 224 -37.03 13.66 -2.74
N ALA A 225 -36.15 12.97 -2.01
CA ALA A 225 -36.28 11.53 -1.73
C ALA A 225 -37.44 11.25 -0.77
N ALA A 226 -37.63 12.08 0.27
CA ALA A 226 -38.75 12.00 1.19
C ALA A 226 -40.09 12.28 0.49
N GLU A 227 -40.13 13.28 -0.39
CA GLU A 227 -41.29 13.59 -1.24
C GLU A 227 -41.63 12.44 -2.20
N ALA A 228 -40.61 11.84 -2.84
CA ALA A 228 -40.80 10.67 -3.70
C ALA A 228 -41.29 9.45 -2.91
N ALA A 229 -40.73 9.21 -1.72
CA ALA A 229 -41.17 8.12 -0.83
C ALA A 229 -42.62 8.33 -0.35
N ALA A 230 -43.00 9.57 0.01
CA ALA A 230 -44.37 9.92 0.37
C ALA A 230 -45.34 9.75 -0.81
N ALA A 231 -44.93 10.09 -2.04
CA ALA A 231 -45.73 9.88 -3.24
C ALA A 231 -45.90 8.38 -3.58
N THR A 232 -44.88 7.56 -3.32
CA THR A 232 -44.93 6.11 -3.55
C THR A 232 -45.77 5.40 -2.49
N GLY A 233 -45.66 5.79 -1.21
CA GLY A 233 -46.49 5.28 -0.11
C GLY A 233 -47.96 5.70 -0.22
N ALA A 234 -48.25 6.86 -0.84
CA ALA A 234 -49.62 7.26 -1.17
C ALA A 234 -50.22 6.41 -2.31
N ALA A 235 -49.40 5.98 -3.28
CA ALA A 235 -49.84 5.09 -4.37
C ALA A 235 -50.07 3.64 -3.90
N GLU A 236 -49.28 3.15 -2.93
CA GLU A 236 -49.49 1.83 -2.30
C GLU A 236 -50.72 1.79 -1.37
N ALA A 237 -51.21 2.94 -0.91
CA ALA A 237 -52.44 3.04 -0.12
C ALA A 237 -53.73 3.04 -0.97
N GLU A 238 -53.66 3.32 -2.28
CA GLU A 238 -54.83 3.36 -3.18
C GLU A 238 -55.03 2.08 -4.01
N VAL A 239 -54.05 1.16 -4.04
CA VAL A 239 -54.21 -0.15 -4.72
C VAL A 239 -54.32 -1.26 -3.68
N GLY A 240 -55.53 -1.79 -3.54
CA GLY A 240 -55.86 -2.89 -2.63
C GLY A 240 -54.88 -4.06 -2.73
N ALA A 241 -54.55 -4.59 -1.55
CA ALA A 241 -53.53 -5.61 -1.32
C ALA A 241 -53.71 -6.88 -2.18
N GLU A 242 -52.75 -7.13 -3.07
CA GLU A 242 -52.34 -8.50 -3.44
C GLU A 242 -50.84 -8.54 -3.84
N ALA A 243 -50.08 -9.28 -3.02
CA ALA A 243 -48.78 -9.91 -3.26
C ALA A 243 -47.69 -9.18 -4.10
N ALA A 244 -46.63 -8.72 -3.42
CA ALA A 244 -45.25 -9.18 -3.61
C ALA A 244 -44.31 -8.36 -2.70
N ALA A 245 -43.60 -9.02 -1.79
CA ALA A 245 -42.55 -8.39 -1.02
C ALA A 245 -41.45 -7.86 -1.97
N PRO A 246 -41.16 -6.55 -2.01
CA PRO A 246 -40.03 -6.07 -2.77
C PRO A 246 -38.76 -6.47 -2.02
N LYS A 247 -37.91 -7.26 -2.68
CA LYS A 247 -36.49 -7.33 -2.35
C LYS A 247 -35.97 -5.89 -2.37
N VAL A 248 -35.77 -5.32 -1.19
CA VAL A 248 -34.91 -4.16 -1.00
C VAL A 248 -33.58 -4.54 -1.63
N VAL A 249 -33.32 -4.00 -2.82
CA VAL A 249 -31.98 -3.93 -3.35
C VAL A 249 -31.28 -2.96 -2.42
N GLU A 250 -30.69 -3.50 -1.35
CA GLU A 250 -29.62 -2.83 -0.64
C GLU A 250 -28.67 -2.34 -1.72
N ALA A 251 -28.56 -1.03 -1.87
CA ALA A 251 -27.42 -0.44 -2.52
C ALA A 251 -26.21 -0.83 -1.66
N ALA A 252 -25.68 -2.02 -1.92
CA ALA A 252 -24.50 -2.61 -1.31
C ALA A 252 -23.27 -1.82 -1.76
N GLY A 253 -23.19 -0.57 -1.31
CA GLY A 253 -21.94 0.07 -1.01
C GLY A 253 -21.72 -0.14 0.48
N GLY A 254 -21.00 -1.21 0.85
CA GLY A 254 -20.43 -1.32 2.19
C GLY A 254 -19.45 -0.17 2.41
N GLN A 255 -19.98 1.00 2.75
CA GLN A 255 -19.28 2.02 3.49
C GLN A 255 -19.07 1.37 4.87
N GLU A 256 -17.84 0.92 5.13
CA GLU A 256 -17.33 0.82 6.50
C GLU A 256 -17.85 2.05 7.24
N SER A 257 -18.45 1.86 8.42
CA SER A 257 -18.92 3.02 9.19
C SER A 257 -17.73 3.95 9.35
N ASP A 258 -17.82 5.16 8.79
CA ASP A 258 -16.76 6.17 8.74
C ASP A 258 -16.16 6.46 10.15
N ASP A 259 -16.85 6.02 11.21
CA ASP A 259 -16.55 6.22 12.63
C ASP A 259 -15.86 5.02 13.34
N GLU A 260 -15.64 3.87 12.68
CA GLU A 260 -15.06 2.68 13.35
C GLU A 260 -13.63 2.94 13.90
N TRP A 261 -12.90 3.85 13.26
CA TRP A 261 -11.48 4.10 13.53
C TRP A 261 -11.19 5.39 14.31
N VAL A 262 -12.21 6.17 14.67
CA VAL A 262 -12.05 7.43 15.43
C VAL A 262 -12.82 7.33 16.74
N VAL A 263 -12.11 7.30 17.86
CA VAL A 263 -12.75 7.40 19.19
C VAL A 263 -12.82 8.88 19.56
N LEU A 264 -13.98 9.49 19.31
CA LEU A 264 -14.29 10.82 19.83
C LEU A 264 -14.90 10.65 21.23
N GLN A 265 -14.12 10.91 22.28
CA GLN A 265 -14.67 11.02 23.63
C GLN A 265 -15.45 12.33 23.72
N PRO A 266 -16.65 12.36 24.35
CA PRO A 266 -17.28 13.63 24.70
C PRO A 266 -16.32 14.43 25.59
N SER A 267 -16.21 15.74 25.33
CA SER A 267 -15.47 16.64 26.20
C SER A 267 -16.05 16.50 27.62
N ALA A 268 -15.26 15.99 28.56
CA ALA A 268 -15.65 16.02 29.96
C ALA A 268 -15.60 17.48 30.40
N ALA A 269 -16.76 18.07 30.65
CA ALA A 269 -16.86 19.37 31.31
C ALA A 269 -16.03 19.30 32.60
N ALA A 270 -14.98 20.12 32.66
CA ALA A 270 -14.27 20.37 33.89
C ALA A 270 -15.23 21.15 34.80
N VAL A 271 -15.85 20.46 35.74
CA VAL A 271 -16.57 21.12 36.85
C VAL A 271 -15.50 21.69 37.77
N GLY A 272 -15.33 23.00 37.69
CA GLY A 272 -14.71 23.83 38.71
C GLY A 272 -15.56 25.08 38.84
N ASP A 273 -16.25 25.21 39.97
CA ASP A 273 -16.87 26.46 40.42
C ASP A 273 -15.80 27.57 40.48
N ASP A 274 -16.12 28.76 39.95
CA ASP A 274 -16.11 30.03 40.71
C ASP A 274 -16.24 31.26 39.78
N ASP A 275 -17.15 32.14 40.21
CA ASP A 275 -17.33 33.58 39.99
C ASP A 275 -17.59 34.20 38.60
N GLU A 276 -18.83 34.73 38.49
CA GLU A 276 -19.26 35.77 37.55
C GLU A 276 -18.50 37.07 37.79
N ASP A 277 -17.87 37.63 36.74
CA ASP A 277 -17.92 39.07 36.49
C ASP A 277 -17.57 39.40 35.03
N GLY A 278 -18.46 40.18 34.40
CA GLY A 278 -18.38 40.55 32.99
C GLY A 278 -17.45 41.72 32.73
N ALA A 279 -16.61 41.60 31.70
CA ALA A 279 -16.05 42.74 30.98
C ALA A 279 -15.72 42.35 29.53
N GLU A 280 -16.42 42.99 28.58
CA GLU A 280 -16.16 42.90 27.15
C GLU A 280 -14.81 43.55 26.80
N GLY A 281 -13.91 42.78 26.19
CA GLY A 281 -12.62 43.26 25.70
C GLY A 281 -12.13 42.45 24.51
N GLY A 282 -12.26 43.01 23.31
CA GLY A 282 -12.00 42.34 22.04
C GLY A 282 -10.54 41.91 21.81
N ALA A 283 -10.34 40.61 21.58
CA ALA A 283 -9.17 40.09 20.89
C ALA A 283 -9.57 39.68 19.48
N ALA A 284 -8.84 40.18 18.47
CA ALA A 284 -9.08 39.88 17.06
C ALA A 284 -8.99 38.37 16.81
N ALA A 285 -10.15 37.72 16.79
CA ALA A 285 -10.28 36.32 16.44
C ALA A 285 -9.73 36.13 15.02
N THR A 286 -8.71 35.29 14.89
CA THR A 286 -8.35 34.78 13.57
C THR A 286 -9.58 34.08 12.99
N GLU A 287 -9.81 34.20 11.68
CA GLU A 287 -10.92 33.53 10.97
C GLU A 287 -11.03 32.04 11.35
N GLN A 288 -9.90 31.40 11.66
CA GLN A 288 -9.80 30.02 12.12
C GLN A 288 -10.25 29.81 13.58
N GLY A 289 -9.96 30.75 14.47
CA GLY A 289 -10.50 30.76 15.83
C GLY A 289 -12.01 30.90 15.84
N ALA A 290 -12.55 31.77 14.97
CA ALA A 290 -14.00 31.92 14.78
C ALA A 290 -14.64 30.64 14.22
N LEU A 291 -14.01 29.97 13.24
CA LEU A 291 -14.53 28.70 12.69
C LEU A 291 -14.54 27.56 13.72
N ALA A 292 -13.51 27.45 14.57
CA ALA A 292 -13.46 26.43 15.60
C ALA A 292 -14.40 26.73 16.78
N ALA A 293 -14.56 28.00 17.15
CA ALA A 293 -15.56 28.42 18.12
C ALA A 293 -16.98 28.14 17.60
N ALA A 294 -17.26 28.42 16.32
CA ALA A 294 -18.53 28.07 15.70
C ALA A 294 -18.79 26.56 15.67
N ALA A 295 -17.75 25.74 15.46
CA ALA A 295 -17.87 24.29 15.55
C ALA A 295 -18.14 23.83 16.99
N ALA A 296 -17.50 24.44 17.98
CA ALA A 296 -17.74 24.14 19.39
C ALA A 296 -19.15 24.52 19.85
N GLU A 297 -19.61 25.72 19.47
CA GLU A 297 -20.95 26.21 19.73
C GLU A 297 -22.02 25.29 19.11
N ALA A 298 -21.81 24.87 17.85
CA ALA A 298 -22.69 23.91 17.19
C ALA A 298 -22.69 22.53 17.89
N ALA A 299 -21.54 22.07 18.39
CA ALA A 299 -21.45 20.81 19.14
C ALA A 299 -22.19 20.89 20.48
N ALA A 300 -22.07 22.01 21.20
CA ALA A 300 -22.81 22.28 22.42
C ALA A 300 -24.33 22.33 22.17
N ALA A 301 -24.76 22.95 21.07
CA ALA A 301 -26.17 23.00 20.67
C ALA A 301 -26.73 21.60 20.36
N VAL A 302 -25.96 20.72 19.71
CA VAL A 302 -26.36 19.32 19.46
C VAL A 302 -26.49 18.54 20.78
N ALA A 303 -25.53 18.70 21.70
CA ALA A 303 -25.57 18.04 23.01
C ALA A 303 -26.77 18.51 23.85
N ALA A 304 -27.08 19.81 23.84
CA ALA A 304 -28.24 20.38 24.51
C ALA A 304 -29.56 19.88 23.89
N ALA A 305 -29.65 19.81 22.56
CA ALA A 305 -30.83 19.29 21.87
C ALA A 305 -31.06 17.80 22.17
N ALA A 306 -30.00 16.99 22.21
CA ALA A 306 -30.06 15.57 22.57
C ALA A 306 -30.48 15.33 24.04
N ALA A 307 -30.13 16.23 24.96
CA ALA A 307 -30.50 16.14 26.38
C ALA A 307 -31.98 16.50 26.64
N SER A 308 -32.63 17.27 25.75
CA SER A 308 -33.99 17.81 25.92
C SER A 308 -35.14 16.84 25.57
N GLY A 309 -34.91 15.52 25.69
CA GLY A 309 -35.79 14.45 25.19
C GLY A 309 -37.31 14.68 25.32
N GLY A 310 -37.97 14.96 24.19
CA GLY A 310 -39.43 14.98 24.08
C GLY A 310 -39.98 15.63 22.79
N GLY A 311 -40.49 14.80 21.86
CA GLY A 311 -41.35 15.21 20.72
C GLY A 311 -40.74 15.16 19.31
N GLU A 312 -41.54 14.75 18.30
CA GLU A 312 -41.15 14.64 16.87
C GLU A 312 -40.51 15.92 16.28
N VAL A 313 -40.91 17.09 16.78
CA VAL A 313 -40.38 18.42 16.41
C VAL A 313 -38.89 18.58 16.75
N ASN A 314 -38.38 17.81 17.72
CA ASN A 314 -36.99 17.88 18.18
C ASN A 314 -36.02 17.17 17.21
N SER A 315 -36.52 16.21 16.41
CA SER A 315 -35.67 15.44 15.48
C SER A 315 -35.12 16.28 14.32
N ALA A 316 -35.93 17.18 13.76
CA ALA A 316 -35.52 18.08 12.68
C ALA A 316 -34.53 19.16 13.16
N ALA A 317 -34.73 19.68 14.38
CA ALA A 317 -33.81 20.63 14.99
C ALA A 317 -32.44 20.01 15.29
N VAL A 318 -32.43 18.77 15.82
CA VAL A 318 -31.20 17.99 16.04
C VAL A 318 -30.48 17.72 14.70
N ALA A 319 -31.20 17.34 13.65
CA ALA A 319 -30.62 17.11 12.33
C ALA A 319 -30.03 18.39 11.71
N ALA A 320 -30.71 19.53 11.86
CA ALA A 320 -30.21 20.82 11.39
C ALA A 320 -28.96 21.27 12.15
N ALA A 321 -28.94 21.10 13.48
CA ALA A 321 -27.78 21.40 14.32
C ALA A 321 -26.58 20.48 14.00
N ALA A 322 -26.83 19.18 13.76
CA ALA A 322 -25.81 18.23 13.35
C ALA A 322 -25.20 18.57 11.98
N GLU A 323 -26.02 19.00 11.02
CA GLU A 323 -25.53 19.44 9.71
C GLU A 323 -24.74 20.75 9.80
N ALA A 324 -25.17 21.70 10.65
CA ALA A 324 -24.43 22.92 10.92
C ALA A 324 -23.05 22.64 11.54
N LEU A 325 -22.98 21.74 12.53
CA LEU A 325 -21.73 21.25 13.11
C LEU A 325 -20.84 20.60 12.06
N ARG A 326 -21.39 19.73 11.22
CA ARG A 326 -20.65 19.07 10.12
C ARG A 326 -20.04 20.09 9.16
N VAL A 327 -20.78 21.14 8.80
CA VAL A 327 -20.29 22.22 7.94
C VAL A 327 -19.18 23.02 8.63
N ALA A 328 -19.37 23.39 9.89
CA ALA A 328 -18.38 24.13 10.68
C ALA A 328 -17.07 23.33 10.84
N ASP A 329 -17.16 22.06 11.23
CA ASP A 329 -16.00 21.17 11.34
C ASP A 329 -15.29 21.01 10.00
N MET A 330 -16.01 20.76 8.89
CA MET A 330 -15.38 20.64 7.56
C MET A 330 -14.62 21.91 7.17
N LYS A 331 -15.19 23.09 7.42
CA LYS A 331 -14.51 24.36 7.16
C LYS A 331 -13.26 24.51 8.01
N ALA A 332 -13.35 24.20 9.31
CA ALA A 332 -12.23 24.27 10.23
C ALA A 332 -11.09 23.31 9.83
N ILE A 333 -11.42 22.06 9.46
CA ILE A 333 -10.48 21.07 8.95
C ILE A 333 -9.81 21.59 7.67
N PHE A 334 -10.58 22.05 6.68
CA PHE A 334 -10.00 22.53 5.42
C PHE A 334 -9.08 23.73 5.63
N ALA A 335 -9.48 24.68 6.49
CA ALA A 335 -8.66 25.83 6.84
C ALA A 335 -7.36 25.40 7.54
N PHE A 336 -7.44 24.44 8.48
CA PHE A 336 -6.26 23.88 9.14
C PHE A 336 -5.31 23.23 8.13
N LEU A 337 -5.83 22.43 7.18
CA LEU A 337 -5.00 21.73 6.19
C LEU A 337 -4.36 22.68 5.16
N THR A 338 -5.02 23.76 4.76
CA THR A 338 -4.50 24.70 3.76
C THR A 338 -3.59 25.78 4.34
N HIS A 339 -3.83 26.20 5.58
CA HIS A 339 -3.15 27.33 6.23
C HIS A 339 -2.25 26.92 7.40
N GLY A 340 -2.31 25.68 7.87
CA GLY A 340 -1.41 25.13 8.89
C GLY A 340 -1.49 25.82 10.26
N THR A 341 -2.58 26.51 10.53
CA THR A 341 -2.77 27.37 11.72
C THR A 341 -3.91 26.80 12.55
N LEU A 342 -3.60 26.51 13.82
CA LEU A 342 -4.56 26.03 14.79
C LEU A 342 -5.42 27.21 15.29
N PRO A 343 -6.67 26.95 15.72
CA PRO A 343 -7.47 27.95 16.43
C PRO A 343 -6.66 28.52 17.62
N GLY A 344 -6.52 29.85 17.69
CA GLY A 344 -5.74 30.53 18.74
C GLY A 344 -4.23 30.72 18.48
N GLN A 345 -3.67 30.22 17.36
CA GLN A 345 -2.30 30.55 16.97
C GLN A 345 -2.24 31.68 15.93
N ALA A 346 -1.39 32.68 16.16
CA ALA A 346 -1.14 33.74 15.20
C ALA A 346 -0.54 33.16 13.90
N LYS A 347 -0.95 33.70 12.74
CA LYS A 347 -0.37 33.34 11.43
C LYS A 347 1.16 33.47 11.51
N PRO A 348 1.95 32.43 11.20
CA PRO A 348 3.38 32.62 11.04
C PRO A 348 3.60 33.64 9.92
N ALA A 349 4.39 34.67 10.20
CA ALA A 349 4.70 35.73 9.24
C ALA A 349 5.13 35.11 7.90
N ARG A 350 4.56 35.61 6.80
CA ARG A 350 4.88 35.16 5.43
C ARG A 350 6.40 35.09 5.27
N ARG A 351 6.97 33.88 5.25
CA ARG A 351 8.37 33.68 4.92
C ARG A 351 8.57 34.19 3.49
N SER A 352 9.48 35.16 3.33
CA SER A 352 9.87 35.65 2.02
C SER A 352 10.42 34.49 1.17
N LYS A 353 10.23 34.60 -0.14
CA LYS A 353 10.58 33.57 -1.14
C LYS A 353 12.05 33.08 -1.05
N ALA A 354 12.92 33.89 -0.44
CA ALA A 354 14.33 33.57 -0.19
C ALA A 354 14.55 32.50 0.90
N ALA A 355 13.71 32.45 1.94
CA ALA A 355 13.87 31.48 3.04
C ALA A 355 13.35 30.08 2.67
N ALA A 356 12.38 29.99 1.75
CA ALA A 356 11.88 28.72 1.24
C ALA A 356 12.91 28.00 0.35
N ALA A 357 13.69 28.77 -0.44
CA ALA A 357 14.77 28.24 -1.26
C ALA A 357 15.92 27.66 -0.41
N ALA A 358 16.25 28.28 0.72
CA ALA A 358 17.27 27.78 1.63
C ALA A 358 16.86 26.48 2.35
N SER A 359 15.57 26.30 2.69
CA SER A 359 15.09 25.05 3.30
C SER A 359 14.92 23.91 2.29
N ALA A 360 14.73 24.22 1.01
CA ALA A 360 14.67 23.22 -0.07
C ALA A 360 16.08 22.73 -0.47
N ALA A 361 17.09 23.60 -0.41
CA ALA A 361 18.48 23.25 -0.72
C ALA A 361 19.17 22.40 0.38
N ALA A 362 18.68 22.45 1.62
CA ALA A 362 19.24 21.63 2.72
C ALA A 362 18.68 20.19 2.77
N ALA A 363 17.70 19.87 1.92
CA ALA A 363 17.03 18.57 1.89
C ALA A 363 17.47 17.66 0.72
N ASP A 364 18.39 18.13 -0.12
CA ASP A 364 18.95 17.35 -1.23
C ASP A 364 20.48 17.32 -1.11
N GLY A 365 21.00 16.17 -0.72
CA GLY A 365 22.41 15.96 -0.41
C GLY A 365 22.73 14.49 -0.43
N THR A 366 22.73 13.89 -1.62
CA THR A 366 23.33 12.59 -1.89
C THR A 366 24.35 12.71 -3.01
N GLU A 367 25.60 12.45 -2.61
CA GLU A 367 26.81 12.04 -3.33
C GLU A 367 26.75 11.88 -4.87
N SER A 368 27.59 12.65 -5.58
CA SER A 368 28.26 12.17 -6.79
C SER A 368 29.59 12.90 -7.04
N ASN A 369 30.66 12.10 -7.01
CA ASN A 369 32.02 12.21 -7.54
C ASN A 369 32.64 13.56 -8.00
N ALA A 370 33.88 13.72 -7.53
CA ALA A 370 34.89 14.69 -7.88
C ALA A 370 35.41 14.56 -9.33
N VAL A 371 35.74 15.72 -9.92
CA VAL A 371 36.78 15.90 -10.95
C VAL A 371 37.48 17.25 -10.68
N GLU A 372 38.81 17.24 -10.78
CA GLU A 372 39.78 18.30 -10.44
C GLU A 372 39.89 19.49 -11.43
N ALA A 373 40.08 20.68 -10.84
CA ALA A 373 40.99 21.81 -11.20
C ALA A 373 40.73 22.69 -12.47
N PRO A 374 41.38 23.89 -12.64
CA PRO A 374 42.23 24.69 -11.74
C PRO A 374 41.82 26.19 -11.60
N ALA A 375 42.62 26.91 -10.80
CA ALA A 375 42.53 28.31 -10.36
C ALA A 375 42.78 29.39 -11.44
N ALA A 376 42.24 30.60 -11.20
CA ALA A 376 42.81 31.88 -11.61
C ALA A 376 42.31 33.00 -10.68
N GLY A 377 43.20 33.92 -10.32
CA GLY A 377 43.01 34.92 -9.25
C GLY A 377 42.40 36.25 -9.69
N GLY A 378 42.28 37.15 -8.73
CA GLY A 378 41.80 38.52 -8.93
C GLY A 378 41.51 39.24 -7.60
N ASP A 379 42.51 39.94 -7.09
CA ASP A 379 42.46 40.98 -6.03
C ASP A 379 41.43 42.08 -6.38
N MET A 380 40.96 43.04 -5.56
CA MET A 380 41.11 43.52 -4.19
C MET A 380 39.96 44.55 -4.04
N GLU A 381 39.32 44.70 -2.87
CA GLU A 381 39.29 46.00 -2.16
C GLU A 381 38.47 45.94 -0.87
N VAL A 382 39.01 46.66 0.09
CA VAL A 382 38.71 46.72 1.52
C VAL A 382 37.77 47.88 1.78
N THR A 383 36.72 47.67 2.57
CA THR A 383 36.16 48.75 3.42
C THR A 383 35.85 48.21 4.81
N THR A 384 36.36 48.95 5.80
CA THR A 384 36.36 48.66 7.24
C THR A 384 35.20 49.37 7.96
N ALA A 385 35.06 49.06 9.25
CA ALA A 385 34.19 49.65 10.29
C ALA A 385 32.83 48.95 10.46
N SER A 386 32.30 48.64 11.65
CA SER A 386 32.70 48.90 13.04
C SER A 386 31.91 47.94 13.95
N ALA A 387 32.48 47.58 15.10
CA ALA A 387 31.89 46.68 16.11
C ALA A 387 31.18 47.46 17.23
N ALA A 388 30.08 46.89 17.76
CA ALA A 388 29.59 46.91 19.16
C ALA A 388 28.11 46.47 19.23
N PRO A 389 27.55 46.08 20.40
CA PRO A 389 28.09 45.25 21.48
C PRO A 389 27.10 44.15 21.94
N ALA A 390 27.55 43.26 22.82
CA ALA A 390 26.74 42.27 23.53
C ALA A 390 25.82 42.92 24.59
N PRO A 391 24.66 42.33 24.91
CA PRO A 391 23.95 42.62 26.15
C PRO A 391 24.06 41.49 27.17
N ALA A 392 24.29 41.89 28.43
CA ALA A 392 24.06 41.12 29.66
C ALA A 392 23.34 42.07 30.64
N PRO A 393 22.86 41.63 31.81
CA PRO A 393 21.96 40.51 32.13
C PRO A 393 20.59 41.03 32.67
N ALA A 394 19.73 40.10 33.10
CA ALA A 394 18.37 40.32 33.58
C ALA A 394 18.23 41.20 34.85
N ALA A 395 17.10 41.91 34.94
CA ALA A 395 16.54 42.47 36.17
C ALA A 395 15.05 42.09 36.26
N ASP A 396 14.65 41.59 37.43
CA ASP A 396 13.31 41.14 37.80
C ASP A 396 12.34 42.29 38.11
N ALA A 397 11.06 41.92 38.10
CA ALA A 397 9.86 42.57 38.67
C ALA A 397 9.15 43.65 37.82
N ASP A 398 8.02 43.27 37.21
CA ASP A 398 6.72 43.69 37.76
C ASP A 398 5.58 42.78 37.30
N ALA A 399 4.66 42.56 38.24
CA ALA A 399 3.49 41.70 38.16
C ALA A 399 2.30 42.47 37.59
N ASP A 400 1.77 42.02 36.45
CA ASP A 400 0.33 41.92 36.17
C ASP A 400 0.18 41.22 34.80
N ALA A 401 0.29 39.89 34.80
CA ALA A 401 0.08 39.10 33.59
C ALA A 401 -1.42 38.71 33.56
N PRO A 402 -2.17 39.05 32.49
CA PRO A 402 -3.57 38.68 32.40
C PRO A 402 -3.71 37.17 32.52
N ALA A 403 -4.63 36.72 33.39
CA ALA A 403 -4.98 35.32 33.55
C ALA A 403 -5.23 34.68 32.16
N PRO A 404 -4.77 33.43 31.94
CA PRO A 404 -4.95 32.77 30.65
C PRO A 404 -6.46 32.71 30.36
N THR A 405 -6.87 33.39 29.30
CA THR A 405 -8.23 33.30 28.75
C THR A 405 -8.54 31.82 28.55
N PRO A 406 -9.71 31.31 28.99
CA PRO A 406 -10.03 29.90 28.80
C PRO A 406 -9.91 29.59 27.31
N ALA A 407 -9.05 28.63 26.97
CA ALA A 407 -8.88 28.21 25.60
C ALA A 407 -10.26 27.83 25.05
N PRO A 408 -10.66 28.29 23.85
CA PRO A 408 -11.97 27.95 23.30
C PRO A 408 -12.08 26.42 23.26
N GLU A 409 -13.09 25.86 23.91
CA GLU A 409 -13.34 24.42 23.88
C GLU A 409 -13.43 24.00 22.42
N LEU A 410 -12.54 23.11 21.96
CA LEU A 410 -12.55 22.66 20.57
C LEU A 410 -13.63 21.60 20.38
N SER A 411 -14.24 21.56 19.19
CA SER A 411 -15.06 20.40 18.82
C SER A 411 -14.24 19.11 18.94
N PRO A 412 -14.85 17.94 19.21
CA PRO A 412 -14.11 16.68 19.35
C PRO A 412 -13.21 16.35 18.14
N VAL A 413 -13.67 16.70 16.92
CA VAL A 413 -12.92 16.49 15.67
C VAL A 413 -11.72 17.43 15.58
N MET A 414 -11.88 18.70 15.97
CA MET A 414 -10.76 19.65 16.01
C MET A 414 -9.76 19.31 17.13
N GLN A 415 -10.22 18.79 18.27
CA GLN A 415 -9.36 18.29 19.34
C GLN A 415 -8.53 17.08 18.87
N TYR A 416 -9.13 16.14 18.13
CA TYR A 416 -8.41 15.03 17.51
C TYR A 416 -7.29 15.51 16.57
N LEU A 417 -7.58 16.50 15.71
CA LEU A 417 -6.57 17.09 14.81
C LEU A 417 -5.45 17.80 15.57
N PHE A 418 -5.79 18.53 16.63
CA PHE A 418 -4.83 19.21 17.49
C PHE A 418 -3.89 18.21 18.17
N ASP A 419 -4.43 17.15 18.77
CA ASP A 419 -3.64 16.14 19.45
C ASP A 419 -2.77 15.33 18.47
N ALA A 420 -3.28 15.05 17.27
CA ALA A 420 -2.49 14.45 16.20
C ALA A 420 -1.33 15.36 15.77
N HIS A 421 -1.57 16.67 15.65
CA HIS A 421 -0.52 17.64 15.36
C HIS A 421 0.53 17.69 16.48
N ARG A 422 0.09 17.69 17.75
CA ARG A 422 0.95 17.69 18.93
C ARG A 422 1.85 16.46 18.96
N LEU A 423 1.30 15.25 18.78
CA LEU A 423 2.08 14.01 18.69
C LEU A 423 3.07 14.02 17.52
N ARG A 424 2.70 14.66 16.41
CA ARG A 424 3.55 14.71 15.22
C ARG A 424 4.66 15.75 15.28
N LYS A 425 4.41 16.93 15.85
CA LYS A 425 5.28 18.10 15.74
C LYS A 425 5.87 18.60 17.05
N VAL A 426 5.18 18.39 18.17
CA VAL A 426 5.53 18.98 19.47
C VAL A 426 6.23 17.98 20.37
N ILE A 427 5.66 16.77 20.52
CA ILE A 427 6.28 15.74 21.37
C ILE A 427 7.54 15.20 20.69
N ARG A 428 8.68 15.31 21.38
CA ARG A 428 10.01 14.92 20.92
C ARG A 428 10.77 14.26 22.06
N ALA A 429 11.37 13.10 21.79
CA ALA A 429 12.34 12.50 22.68
C ALA A 429 13.66 13.28 22.58
N PRO A 430 14.32 13.60 23.71
CA PRO A 430 15.65 14.19 23.67
C PRO A 430 16.65 13.18 23.09
N PRO A 431 17.70 13.65 22.39
CA PRO A 431 18.70 12.75 21.83
C PRO A 431 19.49 12.03 22.95
N PRO A 432 19.91 10.77 22.73
CA PRO A 432 20.73 10.06 23.70
C PRO A 432 22.09 10.76 23.86
N LEU A 433 22.52 10.96 25.11
CA LEU A 433 23.75 11.69 25.43
C LEU A 433 25.03 10.90 25.06
N ILE A 434 24.91 9.58 24.82
CA ILE A 434 25.98 8.73 24.32
C ILE A 434 25.55 8.21 22.95
N LYS A 435 26.27 8.60 21.89
CA LYS A 435 26.05 8.02 20.56
C LYS A 435 26.39 6.53 20.63
N GLU A 436 25.38 5.67 20.52
CA GLU A 436 25.63 4.24 20.30
C GLU A 436 26.52 4.09 19.05
N PRO A 437 27.60 3.30 19.12
CA PRO A 437 28.44 3.05 17.95
C PRO A 437 27.57 2.40 16.86
N LYS A 438 27.58 3.00 15.66
CA LYS A 438 26.88 2.50 14.47
C LYS A 438 27.26 1.03 14.27
N PRO A 439 26.30 0.08 14.15
CA PRO A 439 26.64 -1.33 14.03
C PRO A 439 27.52 -1.54 12.79
N ALA A 440 28.74 -2.01 13.00
CA ALA A 440 29.66 -2.33 11.94
C ALA A 440 29.06 -3.45 11.09
N SER A 441 28.95 -3.22 9.79
CA SER A 441 28.62 -4.26 8.82
C SER A 441 29.69 -5.35 8.89
N ALA A 442 29.34 -6.50 9.46
CA ALA A 442 30.20 -7.68 9.46
C ALA A 442 30.43 -8.12 8.00
N GLY A 443 31.62 -7.82 7.46
CA GLY A 443 32.14 -8.45 6.25
C GLY A 443 32.53 -9.90 6.57
N PRO A 444 32.35 -10.85 5.65
CA PRO A 444 32.58 -12.25 5.94
C PRO A 444 34.08 -12.54 6.08
N SER A 445 34.47 -13.10 7.23
CA SER A 445 35.78 -13.70 7.44
C SER A 445 35.86 -15.04 6.69
N GLY A 446 36.57 -15.06 5.56
CA GLY A 446 36.91 -16.29 4.85
C GLY A 446 38.25 -16.86 5.33
N ALA A 447 38.22 -18.05 5.93
CA ALA A 447 39.41 -18.84 6.21
C ALA A 447 39.58 -19.97 5.17
N ARG A 448 40.84 -20.15 4.75
CA ARG A 448 41.50 -21.32 4.12
C ARG A 448 41.27 -21.61 2.62
N GLY A 449 42.39 -21.50 1.89
CA GLY A 449 43.02 -22.65 1.23
C GLY A 449 42.78 -22.80 -0.28
N GLY A 450 43.85 -22.67 -1.07
CA GLY A 450 43.87 -23.12 -2.48
C GLY A 450 44.75 -22.25 -3.37
N GLY A 451 45.93 -22.75 -3.73
CA GLY A 451 46.97 -21.98 -4.42
C GLY A 451 46.78 -21.83 -5.92
N LYS A 452 47.52 -20.88 -6.51
CA LYS A 452 48.30 -21.07 -7.76
C LYS A 452 49.17 -19.85 -8.06
N ARG A 453 50.48 -20.10 -8.06
CA ARG A 453 51.51 -19.63 -9.00
C ARG A 453 51.88 -18.14 -9.03
N ARG A 454 52.98 -17.83 -8.32
CA ARG A 454 53.98 -16.83 -8.77
C ARG A 454 54.79 -17.41 -9.93
N ARG A 455 54.87 -16.67 -11.04
CA ARG A 455 56.10 -16.47 -11.82
C ARG A 455 56.44 -15.00 -11.58
N GLY A 456 57.64 -14.57 -11.23
CA GLY A 456 58.93 -15.21 -11.17
C GLY A 456 59.94 -14.11 -11.48
N ARG A 457 60.74 -13.73 -10.49
CA ARG A 457 62.15 -13.31 -10.60
C ARG A 457 62.61 -12.82 -9.22
N GLY A 458 63.26 -13.76 -8.50
CA GLY A 458 64.39 -13.40 -7.65
C GLY A 458 65.59 -13.05 -8.53
N ALA A 459 66.78 -12.77 -8.03
CA ALA A 459 67.32 -12.75 -6.68
C ALA A 459 68.52 -11.78 -6.75
N ALA A 460 68.94 -11.17 -5.65
CA ALA A 460 70.15 -11.54 -4.89
C ALA A 460 70.74 -10.19 -4.40
N ALA A 461 71.47 -10.03 -3.32
CA ALA A 461 72.06 -10.90 -2.31
C ALA A 461 72.56 -9.95 -1.19
N VAL A 462 72.37 -10.32 0.08
CA VAL A 462 73.43 -10.61 1.07
C VAL A 462 74.02 -9.40 1.82
N ALA A 463 73.58 -9.33 3.09
CA ALA A 463 74.32 -9.20 4.34
C ALA A 463 75.33 -8.05 4.63
N ALA A 464 75.13 -7.52 5.85
CA ALA A 464 76.10 -7.26 6.91
C ALA A 464 76.62 -5.82 7.16
N ALA A 465 76.88 -5.58 8.46
CA ALA A 465 77.73 -4.57 9.08
C ALA A 465 77.17 -3.13 9.11
N SER A 466 76.74 -2.58 10.26
CA SER A 466 77.43 -2.22 11.51
C SER A 466 77.94 -0.78 11.54
N SER A 467 77.52 -0.10 12.62
CA SER A 467 78.20 0.92 13.41
C SER A 467 78.53 2.32 12.86
N SER A 468 78.19 3.26 13.74
CA SER A 468 78.89 4.50 14.09
C SER A 468 78.86 5.67 13.10
N GLY A 469 78.26 6.76 13.59
CA GLY A 469 78.30 8.09 12.99
C GLY A 469 77.67 9.07 13.98
N ASP A 470 78.53 9.62 14.83
CA ASP A 470 78.28 10.51 15.96
C ASP A 470 77.67 11.88 15.59
N GLU A 471 76.93 12.37 16.59
CA GLU A 471 76.83 13.75 17.08
C GLU A 471 76.80 14.91 16.07
N ARG A 472 75.68 15.67 16.12
CA ARG A 472 75.73 17.05 16.63
C ARG A 472 74.35 17.57 17.00
N ALA A 473 74.32 18.12 18.21
CA ALA A 473 73.18 18.70 18.89
C ALA A 473 72.64 19.96 18.18
N ALA A 474 71.32 20.09 18.17
CA ALA A 474 70.63 21.37 18.13
C ALA A 474 69.42 21.25 19.08
N ALA A 475 69.37 22.17 20.04
CA ALA A 475 68.39 22.25 21.11
C ALA A 475 66.95 22.29 20.56
N GLY A 476 66.12 21.35 21.04
CA GLY A 476 64.69 21.31 20.81
C GLY A 476 63.96 21.43 22.14
N ASP A 477 63.47 22.65 22.37
CA ASP A 477 62.39 23.08 23.26
C ASP A 477 61.58 21.96 23.97
N ASP A 478 61.88 21.76 25.26
CA ASP A 478 61.03 21.06 26.23
C ASP A 478 59.79 21.91 26.56
N SER A 479 58.88 22.04 25.61
CA SER A 479 57.57 22.68 25.85
C SER A 479 56.49 22.15 24.90
N LYS A 480 56.41 20.83 24.72
CA LYS A 480 55.32 20.20 23.94
C LYS A 480 54.88 18.83 24.45
N SER A 481 54.82 18.65 25.76
CA SER A 481 54.28 17.44 26.41
C SER A 481 53.21 17.70 27.48
N ALA A 482 52.58 18.89 27.48
CA ALA A 482 51.51 19.23 28.44
C ALA A 482 50.28 19.91 27.81
N ALA A 483 50.10 19.87 26.49
CA ALA A 483 49.00 20.56 25.79
C ALA A 483 48.22 19.69 24.79
N GLU A 484 48.25 18.36 24.93
CA GLU A 484 47.44 17.42 24.14
C GLU A 484 46.62 16.47 25.04
N GLU A 485 46.21 16.92 26.22
CA GLU A 485 45.29 16.18 27.11
C GLU A 485 43.88 16.78 27.17
N GLU A 486 43.55 17.71 26.28
CA GLU A 486 42.28 18.46 26.35
C GLU A 486 41.50 18.40 25.05
N GLN A 487 40.86 17.25 24.80
CA GLN A 487 39.51 17.08 24.26
C GLN A 487 39.20 15.60 24.01
N ARG A 488 39.30 14.79 25.07
CA ARG A 488 38.48 13.58 25.15
C ARG A 488 37.01 14.05 25.24
N PRO A 489 36.05 13.47 24.50
CA PRO A 489 34.64 13.78 24.71
C PRO A 489 34.31 13.51 26.18
N GLN A 490 34.06 14.57 26.94
CA GLN A 490 33.70 14.46 28.35
C GLN A 490 32.44 13.60 28.44
N GLN A 491 32.50 12.52 29.24
CA GLN A 491 31.30 11.72 29.49
C GLN A 491 30.25 12.61 30.18
N PRO A 492 28.97 12.54 29.76
CA PRO A 492 27.92 13.36 30.36
C PRO A 492 27.85 13.12 31.87
N SER A 493 27.63 14.17 32.65
CA SER A 493 27.48 14.05 34.10
C SER A 493 26.32 13.10 34.45
N PRO A 494 26.38 12.37 35.58
CA PRO A 494 25.30 11.48 36.01
C PRO A 494 23.93 12.19 36.09
N ASP A 495 23.92 13.46 36.51
CA ASP A 495 22.71 14.28 36.60
C ASP A 495 22.13 14.62 35.21
N ALA A 496 22.97 14.90 34.22
CA ALA A 496 22.52 15.14 32.85
C ALA A 496 21.95 13.87 32.22
N VAL A 497 22.53 12.70 32.50
CA VAL A 497 22.00 11.39 32.06
C VAL A 497 20.64 11.10 32.70
N ALA A 498 20.49 11.36 34.01
CA ALA A 498 19.23 11.19 34.71
C ALA A 498 18.13 12.16 34.20
N ALA A 499 18.47 13.43 33.95
CA ALA A 499 17.55 14.42 33.39
C ALA A 499 17.09 14.01 31.98
N ASN A 500 18.02 13.62 31.10
CA ASN A 500 17.72 13.15 29.75
C ASN A 500 16.82 11.89 29.74
N ALA A 501 17.09 10.94 30.64
CA ALA A 501 16.24 9.76 30.81
C ALA A 501 14.83 10.12 31.30
N THR A 502 14.72 11.09 32.20
CA THR A 502 13.42 11.58 32.73
C THR A 502 12.61 12.29 31.65
N GLU A 503 13.22 13.20 30.89
CA GLU A 503 12.58 13.87 29.76
C GLU A 503 12.17 12.88 28.66
N HIS A 504 13.01 11.87 28.38
CA HIS A 504 12.67 10.81 27.44
C HIS A 504 11.47 9.99 27.91
N ALA A 505 11.44 9.59 29.17
CA ALA A 505 10.31 8.86 29.75
C ALA A 505 9.01 9.68 29.69
N ALA A 506 9.07 10.97 30.03
CA ALA A 506 7.92 11.88 29.94
C ALA A 506 7.40 12.03 28.50
N ALA A 507 8.29 12.11 27.51
CA ALA A 507 7.91 12.17 26.10
C ALA A 507 7.22 10.86 25.63
N VAL A 508 7.72 9.71 26.06
CA VAL A 508 7.12 8.40 25.78
C VAL A 508 5.74 8.28 26.43
N GLU A 509 5.59 8.67 27.70
CA GLU A 509 4.31 8.63 28.42
C GLU A 509 3.27 9.53 27.76
N ALA A 510 3.63 10.77 27.43
CA ALA A 510 2.75 11.69 26.72
C ALA A 510 2.30 11.14 25.36
N ALA A 511 3.20 10.49 24.62
CA ALA A 511 2.87 9.84 23.36
C ALA A 511 1.91 8.66 23.55
N VAL A 512 2.18 7.78 24.51
CA VAL A 512 1.34 6.61 24.83
C VAL A 512 -0.06 7.03 25.28
N ALA A 513 -0.18 8.09 26.08
CA ALA A 513 -1.47 8.63 26.51
C ALA A 513 -2.33 9.09 25.31
N LEU A 514 -1.74 9.83 24.36
CA LEU A 514 -2.44 10.26 23.15
C LEU A 514 -2.81 9.08 22.24
N ILE A 515 -1.92 8.09 22.10
CA ILE A 515 -2.18 6.86 21.34
C ILE A 515 -3.39 6.13 21.92
N ARG A 516 -3.45 5.96 23.25
CA ARG A 516 -4.56 5.29 23.94
C ARG A 516 -5.88 6.07 23.82
N ARG A 517 -5.82 7.40 23.95
CA ARG A 517 -7.01 8.27 23.86
C ARG A 517 -7.68 8.21 22.49
N HIS A 518 -6.91 8.35 21.42
CA HIS A 518 -7.43 8.56 20.07
C HIS A 518 -7.22 7.37 19.11
N ARG A 519 -6.61 6.28 19.60
CA ARG A 519 -6.19 5.11 18.79
C ARG A 519 -5.25 5.48 17.64
N PHE A 520 -4.32 6.41 17.87
CA PHE A 520 -3.37 6.83 16.84
C PHE A 520 -2.46 5.67 16.40
N GLY A 521 -2.30 5.52 15.08
CA GLY A 521 -1.30 4.63 14.49
C GLY A 521 0.10 5.25 14.44
N HIS A 522 1.10 4.43 14.14
CA HIS A 522 2.51 4.84 14.03
C HIS A 522 2.78 6.01 13.07
N GLU A 523 1.92 6.23 12.08
CA GLU A 523 2.01 7.33 11.11
C GLU A 523 1.84 8.72 11.75
N HIS A 524 1.20 8.78 12.91
CA HIS A 524 0.96 10.03 13.66
C HIS A 524 2.19 10.47 14.45
N VAL A 525 3.11 9.55 14.75
CA VAL A 525 4.34 9.86 15.50
C VAL A 525 5.37 10.44 14.52
N GLY A 526 5.64 11.74 14.67
CA GLY A 526 6.61 12.42 13.79
C GLY A 526 8.05 12.32 14.25
N ASP A 527 8.28 11.94 15.51
CA ASP A 527 9.62 11.73 16.05
C ASP A 527 10.10 10.29 15.86
N THR A 528 11.22 10.14 15.17
CA THR A 528 11.84 8.82 14.97
C THR A 528 12.45 8.24 16.24
N GLY A 529 12.78 9.08 17.24
CA GLY A 529 13.26 8.64 18.56
C GLY A 529 12.18 7.84 19.29
N LEU A 530 10.97 8.39 19.39
CA LEU A 530 9.81 7.70 19.98
C LEU A 530 9.47 6.38 19.27
N LEU A 531 9.64 6.30 17.94
CA LEU A 531 9.41 5.07 17.19
C LEU A 531 10.49 3.99 17.42
N ARG A 532 11.54 4.26 18.20
CA ARG A 532 12.52 3.26 18.66
C ARG A 532 12.17 2.70 20.04
N CYS A 533 11.17 3.24 20.72
CA CYS A 533 10.77 2.79 22.06
C CYS A 533 9.78 1.61 21.96
N PRO A 534 10.06 0.44 22.57
CA PRO A 534 9.17 -0.71 22.53
C PRO A 534 7.81 -0.47 23.21
N GLU A 535 7.75 0.45 24.18
CA GLU A 535 6.52 0.86 24.90
C GLU A 535 5.51 1.48 23.95
N VAL A 536 5.97 2.33 23.03
CA VAL A 536 5.12 2.99 22.02
C VAL A 536 4.53 1.95 21.07
N TRP A 537 5.32 0.97 20.64
CA TRP A 537 4.85 -0.13 19.78
C TRP A 537 3.87 -1.05 20.49
N SER A 538 4.08 -1.30 21.79
CA SER A 538 3.17 -2.06 22.62
C SER A 538 1.82 -1.34 22.76
N ALA A 539 1.83 -0.01 22.94
CA ALA A 539 0.62 0.80 22.95
C ALA A 539 -0.15 0.72 21.63
N PHE A 540 0.53 0.68 20.47
CA PHE A 540 -0.16 0.46 19.19
C PHE A 540 -0.86 -0.91 19.12
N LEU A 541 -0.24 -1.96 19.66
CA LEU A 541 -0.85 -3.29 19.74
C LEU A 541 -2.05 -3.31 20.70
N GLU A 542 -1.98 -2.59 21.81
CA GLU A 542 -3.07 -2.46 22.79
C GLU A 542 -4.31 -1.79 22.18
N VAL A 543 -4.13 -0.68 21.45
CA VAL A 543 -5.25 0.08 20.84
C VAL A 543 -5.78 -0.55 19.55
N GLY A 544 -5.18 -1.65 19.09
CA GLY A 544 -5.65 -2.40 17.93
C GLY A 544 -5.07 -1.93 16.60
N MET A 545 -3.73 -1.86 16.47
CA MET A 545 -3.02 -1.56 15.22
C MET A 545 -3.65 -2.26 13.99
N PRO A 546 -3.95 -1.52 12.90
CA PRO A 546 -4.50 -2.09 11.68
C PRO A 546 -3.65 -3.25 11.13
N LEU A 547 -4.29 -4.31 10.66
CA LEU A 547 -3.62 -5.57 10.30
C LEU A 547 -2.57 -5.40 9.20
N THR A 548 -2.86 -4.57 8.18
CA THR A 548 -1.91 -4.25 7.11
C THR A 548 -0.70 -3.43 7.58
N ALA A 549 -0.83 -2.68 8.69
CA ALA A 549 0.29 -2.00 9.33
C ALA A 549 1.09 -2.95 10.22
N LEU A 550 0.40 -3.86 10.93
CA LEU A 550 1.01 -4.91 11.75
C LEU A 550 1.97 -5.76 10.90
N VAL A 551 1.45 -6.32 9.80
CA VAL A 551 2.16 -7.21 8.89
C VAL A 551 3.43 -6.56 8.33
N ARG A 552 3.38 -5.28 7.96
CA ARG A 552 4.54 -4.54 7.41
C ARG A 552 5.62 -4.21 8.44
N ASN A 553 5.27 -4.19 9.73
CA ASN A 553 6.18 -3.74 10.79
C ASN A 553 6.68 -4.89 11.70
N LEU A 554 6.37 -6.15 11.39
CA LEU A 554 6.81 -7.32 12.18
C LEU A 554 8.32 -7.36 12.39
N GLY A 555 9.11 -7.13 11.34
CA GLY A 555 10.58 -7.10 11.42
C GLY A 555 11.08 -6.00 12.37
N ARG A 556 10.46 -4.82 12.33
CA ARG A 556 10.80 -3.70 13.23
C ARG A 556 10.43 -4.01 14.68
N MET A 557 9.23 -4.51 14.93
CA MET A 557 8.81 -4.90 16.29
C MET A 557 9.72 -5.99 16.88
N THR A 558 10.18 -6.91 16.03
CA THR A 558 11.13 -7.96 16.44
C THR A 558 12.50 -7.37 16.78
N GLN A 559 13.01 -6.44 15.97
CA GLN A 559 14.26 -5.74 16.25
C GLN A 559 14.23 -4.95 17.55
N LEU A 560 13.06 -4.37 17.89
CA LEU A 560 12.86 -3.60 19.13
C LEU A 560 12.57 -4.47 20.37
N GLY A 561 12.54 -5.81 20.24
CA GLY A 561 12.25 -6.72 21.34
C GLY A 561 10.77 -6.78 21.75
N VAL A 562 9.85 -6.16 21.00
CA VAL A 562 8.41 -6.18 21.31
C VAL A 562 7.86 -7.62 21.26
N THR A 563 8.37 -8.45 20.35
CA THR A 563 7.96 -9.86 20.22
C THR A 563 8.52 -10.77 21.33
N GLN A 564 9.45 -10.30 22.14
CA GLN A 564 9.95 -11.04 23.32
C GLN A 564 8.97 -10.97 24.50
N ARG A 565 8.09 -9.96 24.50
CA ARG A 565 7.04 -9.83 25.50
C ARG A 565 5.88 -10.76 25.16
N ALA A 566 5.50 -11.62 26.11
CA ALA A 566 4.48 -12.65 25.89
C ALA A 566 3.09 -12.07 25.54
N ASP A 567 2.70 -10.95 26.15
CA ASP A 567 1.45 -10.24 25.87
C ASP A 567 1.39 -9.73 24.43
N CYS A 568 2.49 -9.13 23.95
CA CYS A 568 2.60 -8.59 22.61
C CYS A 568 2.64 -9.71 21.56
N LEU A 569 3.43 -10.76 21.79
CA LEU A 569 3.48 -11.92 20.90
C LEU A 569 2.11 -12.57 20.74
N ALA A 570 1.39 -12.78 21.85
CA ALA A 570 0.04 -13.35 21.82
C ALA A 570 -0.95 -12.47 21.04
N ARG A 571 -0.90 -11.14 21.21
CA ARG A 571 -1.74 -10.21 20.43
C ARG A 571 -1.43 -10.28 18.94
N ILE A 572 -0.16 -10.37 18.57
CA ILE A 572 0.29 -10.48 17.17
C ILE A 572 -0.23 -11.77 16.55
N THR A 573 0.06 -12.92 17.17
CA THR A 573 -0.32 -14.23 16.61
C THR A 573 -1.84 -14.41 16.56
N CYS A 574 -2.56 -13.96 17.60
CA CYS A 574 -4.02 -13.99 17.63
C CYS A 574 -4.63 -13.16 16.49
N ARG A 575 -4.14 -11.94 16.25
CA ARG A 575 -4.66 -11.11 15.14
C ARG A 575 -4.33 -11.66 13.76
N LEU A 576 -3.17 -12.28 13.57
CA LEU A 576 -2.77 -12.88 12.30
C LEU A 576 -3.57 -14.14 11.96
N THR A 577 -4.20 -14.77 12.96
CA THR A 577 -4.96 -16.03 12.82
C THR A 577 -6.46 -15.86 13.03
N ASP A 578 -6.95 -14.62 13.18
CA ASP A 578 -8.38 -14.33 13.31
C ASP A 578 -9.03 -14.13 11.92
N PRO A 579 -9.90 -15.05 11.45
CA PRO A 579 -10.54 -14.95 10.14
C PRO A 579 -11.43 -13.71 10.01
N ARG A 580 -12.05 -13.26 11.11
CA ARG A 580 -12.93 -12.07 11.10
C ARG A 580 -12.10 -10.81 10.92
N ALA A 581 -10.98 -10.70 11.63
CA ALA A 581 -10.06 -9.57 11.48
C ALA A 581 -9.42 -9.53 10.08
N LEU A 582 -9.02 -10.68 9.53
CA LEU A 582 -8.48 -10.81 8.18
C LEU A 582 -9.49 -10.35 7.11
N ALA A 583 -10.74 -10.82 7.22
CA ALA A 583 -11.81 -10.46 6.31
C ALA A 583 -12.20 -8.98 6.42
N ALA A 584 -12.38 -8.46 7.64
CA ALA A 584 -12.72 -7.06 7.88
C ALA A 584 -11.64 -6.10 7.35
N ALA A 585 -10.36 -6.42 7.56
CA ALA A 585 -9.25 -5.62 7.06
C ALA A 585 -8.96 -5.85 5.56
N ARG A 586 -9.71 -6.74 4.88
CA ARG A 586 -9.52 -7.15 3.48
C ARG A 586 -8.06 -7.46 3.15
N VAL A 587 -7.39 -8.19 4.04
CA VAL A 587 -5.99 -8.56 3.84
C VAL A 587 -5.92 -9.63 2.76
N HIS A 588 -5.27 -9.28 1.65
CA HIS A 588 -5.07 -10.21 0.55
C HIS A 588 -4.10 -11.34 0.97
N PRO A 589 -4.36 -12.62 0.61
CA PRO A 589 -3.47 -13.73 0.95
C PRO A 589 -2.01 -13.46 0.57
N MET A 590 -1.78 -12.97 -0.66
CA MET A 590 -0.42 -12.65 -1.12
C MET A 590 0.30 -11.58 -0.30
N THR A 591 -0.41 -10.68 0.39
CA THR A 591 0.22 -9.74 1.33
C THR A 591 0.81 -10.45 2.54
N LEU A 592 0.15 -11.51 3.02
CA LEU A 592 0.67 -12.35 4.10
C LEU A 592 1.81 -13.24 3.63
N LEU A 593 1.73 -13.77 2.40
CA LEU A 593 2.82 -14.55 1.83
C LEU A 593 4.08 -13.69 1.62
N GLU A 594 3.93 -12.48 1.07
CA GLU A 594 5.05 -11.54 0.92
C GLU A 594 5.67 -11.22 2.28
N ALA A 595 4.84 -10.94 3.28
CA ALA A 595 5.31 -10.67 4.63
C ALA A 595 6.00 -11.89 5.27
N LEU A 596 5.48 -13.11 5.06
CA LEU A 596 6.11 -14.34 5.52
C LEU A 596 7.51 -14.49 4.92
N CYS A 597 7.63 -14.37 3.61
CA CYS A 597 8.92 -14.48 2.93
C CYS A 597 9.89 -13.39 3.39
N THR A 598 9.46 -12.13 3.46
CA THR A 598 10.29 -11.03 3.96
C THR A 598 10.71 -11.25 5.42
N TYR A 599 9.78 -11.67 6.29
CA TYR A 599 10.05 -11.88 7.71
C TYR A 599 11.03 -13.03 7.96
N ARG A 600 10.89 -14.13 7.22
CA ARG A 600 11.80 -15.29 7.28
C ARG A 600 13.20 -14.96 6.79
N ASN A 601 13.33 -14.11 5.77
CA ASN A 601 14.63 -13.67 5.27
C ASN A 601 15.43 -12.87 6.32
N GLY A 602 14.80 -12.41 7.42
CA GLY A 602 15.48 -11.71 8.51
C GLY A 602 16.02 -10.34 8.14
N GLN A 603 15.62 -9.80 6.98
CA GLN A 603 16.11 -8.52 6.47
C GLN A 603 15.02 -7.74 5.75
N GLY A 604 14.99 -6.42 5.94
CA GLY A 604 14.08 -5.53 5.23
C GLY A 604 14.42 -5.42 3.76
N ALA A 605 13.44 -5.04 2.92
CA ALA A 605 13.63 -4.89 1.47
C ALA A 605 14.75 -3.92 1.07
N ARG A 606 15.09 -2.95 1.93
CA ARG A 606 16.21 -2.00 1.74
C ARG A 606 17.55 -2.47 2.36
N GLY A 607 17.60 -3.65 2.97
CA GLY A 607 18.79 -4.24 3.59
C GLY A 607 19.28 -3.58 4.88
N VAL A 608 18.68 -2.47 5.32
CA VAL A 608 19.12 -1.69 6.51
C VAL A 608 18.69 -2.34 7.83
N ALA A 609 17.47 -2.86 7.91
CA ALA A 609 16.95 -3.51 9.11
C ALA A 609 17.19 -5.02 9.04
N ARG A 610 17.67 -5.60 10.14
CA ARG A 610 17.86 -7.05 10.31
C ARG A 610 17.22 -7.52 11.60
N TRP A 611 16.71 -8.75 11.60
CA TRP A 611 16.09 -9.39 12.75
C TRP A 611 16.23 -10.91 12.63
N GLU A 612 16.03 -11.60 13.75
CA GLU A 612 15.89 -13.05 13.77
C GLU A 612 14.40 -13.41 13.68
N ALA A 613 14.03 -14.29 12.75
CA ALA A 613 12.63 -14.64 12.53
C ALA A 613 12.09 -15.47 13.69
N VAL A 614 11.02 -15.00 14.34
CA VAL A 614 10.36 -15.73 15.42
C VAL A 614 9.47 -16.84 14.83
N PRO A 615 9.67 -18.13 15.18
CA PRO A 615 8.91 -19.24 14.60
C PRO A 615 7.38 -19.10 14.75
N ALA A 616 6.90 -18.67 15.92
CA ALA A 616 5.48 -18.47 16.18
C ALA A 616 4.84 -17.42 15.26
N VAL A 617 5.58 -16.38 14.88
CA VAL A 617 5.10 -15.35 13.94
C VAL A 617 5.06 -15.91 12.52
N CYS A 618 6.07 -16.67 12.11
CA CYS A 618 6.08 -17.35 10.81
C CYS A 618 4.89 -18.32 10.67
N GLU A 619 4.63 -19.12 11.71
CA GLU A 619 3.50 -20.06 11.73
C GLU A 619 2.15 -19.33 11.71
N ALA A 620 2.02 -18.22 12.44
CA ALA A 620 0.82 -17.40 12.42
C ALA A 620 0.58 -16.71 11.05
N LEU A 621 1.63 -16.22 10.40
CA LEU A 621 1.54 -15.66 9.04
C LEU A 621 1.15 -16.72 8.01
N GLU A 622 1.73 -17.91 8.10
CA GLU A 622 1.40 -19.03 7.23
C GLU A 622 -0.05 -19.48 7.45
N ALA A 623 -0.50 -19.65 8.70
CA ALA A 623 -1.89 -19.97 9.00
C ALA A 623 -2.85 -18.87 8.50
N GLY A 624 -2.52 -17.60 8.75
CA GLY A 624 -3.28 -16.45 8.29
C GLY A 624 -3.39 -16.38 6.76
N PHE A 625 -2.35 -16.77 6.03
CA PHE A 625 -2.37 -16.85 4.56
C PHE A 625 -3.50 -17.77 4.06
N TYR A 626 -3.64 -18.96 4.65
CA TYR A 626 -4.70 -19.89 4.26
C TYR A 626 -6.08 -19.41 4.70
N LEU A 627 -6.20 -18.81 5.89
CA LEU A 627 -7.46 -18.22 6.39
C LEU A 627 -7.91 -16.98 5.61
N ALA A 628 -6.99 -16.29 4.93
CA ALA A 628 -7.29 -15.12 4.12
C ALA A 628 -7.94 -15.47 2.77
N PHE A 629 -7.83 -16.71 2.29
CA PHE A 629 -8.63 -17.12 1.13
C PHE A 629 -10.10 -17.14 1.52
N LYS A 630 -10.97 -16.72 0.59
CA LYS A 630 -12.41 -16.86 0.77
C LYS A 630 -12.69 -18.36 0.98
N ASN A 631 -13.25 -18.75 2.12
CA ASN A 631 -13.59 -20.16 2.38
C ASN A 631 -14.42 -20.70 1.21
N VAL A 632 -13.91 -21.75 0.56
CA VAL A 632 -14.58 -22.41 -0.56
C VAL A 632 -15.07 -23.76 -0.10
N GLU A 633 -16.33 -24.06 -0.41
CA GLU A 633 -16.86 -25.40 -0.21
C GLU A 633 -16.14 -26.38 -1.16
N PRO A 634 -15.61 -27.49 -0.65
CA PRO A 634 -14.94 -28.49 -1.48
C PRO A 634 -15.89 -28.97 -2.59
N THR A 635 -15.38 -29.06 -3.82
CA THR A 635 -16.21 -29.54 -4.93
C THR A 635 -16.41 -31.06 -4.90
N GLY A 636 -15.52 -31.79 -4.22
CA GLY A 636 -15.54 -33.25 -4.14
C GLY A 636 -15.16 -33.94 -5.46
N ARG A 637 -14.59 -33.19 -6.41
CA ARG A 637 -14.13 -33.72 -7.71
C ARG A 637 -12.70 -34.24 -7.62
N ARG A 638 -12.27 -34.95 -8.65
CA ARG A 638 -10.92 -35.52 -8.72
C ARG A 638 -9.96 -34.54 -9.40
N TYR A 639 -9.11 -33.90 -8.62
CA TYR A 639 -8.12 -32.93 -9.10
C TYR A 639 -6.78 -33.56 -9.44
N VAL A 640 -6.20 -33.16 -10.56
CA VAL A 640 -4.78 -33.34 -10.86
C VAL A 640 -4.15 -31.96 -10.98
N VAL A 641 -3.20 -31.63 -10.11
CA VAL A 641 -2.54 -30.33 -10.11
C VAL A 641 -1.08 -30.49 -10.55
N GLY A 642 -0.71 -29.77 -11.61
CA GLY A 642 0.66 -29.67 -12.09
C GLY A 642 1.31 -28.38 -11.63
N LEU A 643 2.38 -28.49 -10.85
CA LEU A 643 3.24 -27.37 -10.45
C LEU A 643 4.40 -27.22 -11.44
N ASP A 644 4.46 -26.09 -12.15
CA ASP A 644 5.61 -25.75 -12.96
C ASP A 644 6.83 -25.44 -12.05
N VAL A 645 7.92 -26.16 -12.27
CA VAL A 645 9.19 -25.98 -11.55
C VAL A 645 10.32 -25.51 -12.46
N SER A 646 10.02 -25.13 -13.70
CA SER A 646 10.96 -24.60 -14.67
C SER A 646 11.72 -23.36 -14.16
N GLY A 647 12.78 -23.00 -14.90
CA GLY A 647 13.64 -21.87 -14.53
C GLY A 647 12.91 -20.54 -14.49
N SER A 648 11.89 -20.35 -15.33
CA SER A 648 11.13 -19.10 -15.39
C SER A 648 10.32 -18.85 -14.11
N MET A 649 9.90 -19.92 -13.42
CA MET A 649 9.20 -19.85 -12.13
C MET A 649 10.07 -19.33 -10.97
N CYS A 650 11.38 -19.14 -11.17
CA CYS A 650 12.27 -18.47 -10.21
C CYS A 650 12.12 -16.93 -10.21
N CYS A 651 11.41 -16.35 -11.18
CA CYS A 651 11.25 -14.89 -11.28
C CYS A 651 10.38 -14.33 -10.14
N GLN A 652 10.49 -13.02 -9.89
CA GLN A 652 9.66 -12.34 -8.89
C GLN A 652 8.21 -12.27 -9.34
N CYS A 653 7.29 -12.57 -8.43
CA CYS A 653 5.87 -12.66 -8.75
C CYS A 653 5.19 -11.28 -8.60
N ALA A 654 4.60 -10.75 -9.67
CA ALA A 654 3.73 -9.57 -9.65
C ALA A 654 4.30 -8.35 -8.87
N GLY A 655 5.59 -8.07 -9.05
CA GLY A 655 6.27 -6.94 -8.38
C GLY A 655 6.61 -7.17 -6.90
N MET A 656 6.30 -8.32 -6.31
CA MET A 656 6.68 -8.68 -4.94
C MET A 656 8.14 -9.12 -4.91
N THR A 657 9.00 -8.30 -4.29
CA THR A 657 10.45 -8.52 -4.32
C THR A 657 10.92 -9.71 -3.49
N SER A 658 10.09 -10.15 -2.53
CA SER A 658 10.39 -11.26 -1.62
C SER A 658 9.72 -12.57 -2.00
N VAL A 659 8.91 -12.61 -3.07
CA VAL A 659 8.13 -13.80 -3.47
C VAL A 659 8.44 -14.19 -4.90
N GLN A 660 8.86 -15.44 -5.10
CA GLN A 660 9.05 -16.03 -6.42
C GLN A 660 7.73 -16.64 -6.96
N CYS A 661 7.58 -16.75 -8.28
CA CYS A 661 6.43 -17.41 -8.89
C CYS A 661 6.26 -18.85 -8.40
N ARG A 662 7.35 -19.61 -8.22
CA ARG A 662 7.32 -20.97 -7.63
C ARG A 662 6.75 -20.97 -6.20
N GLN A 663 7.09 -19.98 -5.39
CA GLN A 663 6.58 -19.86 -4.02
C GLN A 663 5.09 -19.55 -4.02
N ALA A 664 4.65 -18.63 -4.88
CA ALA A 664 3.23 -18.32 -5.05
C ALA A 664 2.43 -19.54 -5.53
N ALA A 665 2.95 -20.24 -6.55
CA ALA A 665 2.35 -21.47 -7.08
C ALA A 665 2.22 -22.56 -6.01
N ALA A 666 3.30 -22.83 -5.26
CA ALA A 666 3.28 -23.80 -4.17
C ALA A 666 2.27 -23.43 -3.07
N ALA A 667 2.11 -22.14 -2.77
CA ALA A 667 1.16 -21.68 -1.77
C ALA A 667 -0.30 -21.87 -2.23
N VAL A 668 -0.60 -21.61 -3.51
CA VAL A 668 -1.92 -21.90 -4.10
C VAL A 668 -2.16 -23.41 -4.16
N LEU A 669 -1.17 -24.21 -4.55
CA LEU A 669 -1.22 -25.68 -4.53
C LEU A 669 -1.63 -26.20 -3.15
N MET A 670 -0.99 -25.72 -2.09
CA MET A 670 -1.30 -26.13 -0.72
C MET A 670 -2.70 -25.71 -0.27
N SER A 671 -3.21 -24.58 -0.76
CA SER A 671 -4.60 -24.17 -0.52
C SER A 671 -5.59 -25.18 -1.12
N LEU A 672 -5.34 -25.64 -2.35
CA LEU A 672 -6.16 -26.67 -3.00
C LEU A 672 -6.05 -28.03 -2.29
N VAL A 673 -4.84 -28.46 -1.89
CA VAL A 673 -4.60 -29.70 -1.15
C VAL A 673 -5.37 -29.74 0.18
N ARG A 674 -5.50 -28.60 0.86
CA ARG A 674 -6.24 -28.49 2.13
C ARG A 674 -7.75 -28.41 1.95
N SER A 675 -8.22 -28.03 0.77
CA SER A 675 -9.64 -27.82 0.49
C SER A 675 -10.28 -29.06 -0.14
N GLU A 676 -9.64 -29.69 -1.12
CA GLU A 676 -10.23 -30.77 -1.89
C GLU A 676 -9.93 -32.15 -1.30
N PRO A 677 -10.94 -33.04 -1.16
CA PRO A 677 -10.78 -34.34 -0.51
C PRO A 677 -9.95 -35.33 -1.33
N TRP A 678 -9.90 -35.17 -2.66
CA TRP A 678 -9.06 -35.97 -3.54
C TRP A 678 -8.30 -35.07 -4.51
N LEU A 679 -6.97 -35.11 -4.41
CA LEU A 679 -6.08 -34.32 -5.23
C LEU A 679 -4.75 -35.04 -5.44
N LYS A 680 -4.34 -35.21 -6.70
CA LYS A 680 -3.02 -35.72 -7.07
C LYS A 680 -2.13 -34.55 -7.48
N THR A 681 -1.00 -34.41 -6.81
CA THR A 681 -0.02 -33.35 -7.05
C THR A 681 1.15 -33.88 -7.88
N LEU A 682 1.48 -33.16 -8.94
CA LEU A 682 2.58 -33.43 -9.86
C LEU A 682 3.44 -32.16 -9.97
N ALA A 683 4.71 -32.32 -10.30
CA ALA A 683 5.57 -31.21 -10.68
C ALA A 683 6.19 -31.48 -12.04
N PHE A 684 6.35 -30.45 -12.85
CA PHE A 684 6.84 -30.61 -14.21
C PHE A 684 7.83 -29.50 -14.62
N SER A 685 8.77 -29.89 -15.46
CA SER A 685 9.54 -28.97 -16.31
C SER A 685 9.61 -29.58 -17.72
N HIS A 686 10.76 -30.12 -18.11
CA HIS A 686 10.98 -30.92 -19.31
C HIS A 686 10.57 -32.38 -19.12
N GLU A 687 10.52 -32.79 -17.85
CA GLU A 687 10.04 -34.08 -17.39
C GLU A 687 9.02 -33.86 -16.27
N LEU A 688 8.15 -34.86 -16.08
CA LEU A 688 7.16 -34.86 -15.01
C LEU A 688 7.59 -35.79 -13.89
N VAL A 689 7.49 -35.29 -12.66
CA VAL A 689 7.78 -36.04 -11.45
C VAL A 689 6.54 -36.07 -10.55
N GLU A 690 6.31 -37.20 -9.90
CA GLU A 690 5.30 -37.28 -8.86
C GLU A 690 5.74 -36.44 -7.65
N PHE A 691 4.93 -35.46 -7.29
CA PHE A 691 5.28 -34.48 -6.27
C PHE A 691 4.22 -34.48 -5.18
N ASN A 692 4.20 -35.51 -4.34
CA ASN A 692 3.17 -35.65 -3.30
C ASN A 692 3.33 -34.55 -2.24
N VAL A 693 2.26 -33.78 -2.01
CA VAL A 693 2.17 -32.73 -0.99
C VAL A 693 1.05 -33.08 -0.01
N GLY A 694 1.39 -33.17 1.28
CA GLY A 694 0.43 -33.35 2.37
C GLY A 694 -0.20 -32.05 2.85
N ALA A 695 -1.41 -32.13 3.41
CA ALA A 695 -2.15 -30.98 3.94
C ALA A 695 -1.43 -30.28 5.12
N ASP A 696 -0.77 -31.07 5.97
CA ASP A 696 -0.07 -30.58 7.18
C ASP A 696 1.38 -30.16 6.93
N GLU A 697 1.86 -30.26 5.69
CA GLU A 697 3.22 -29.82 5.35
C GLU A 697 3.36 -28.30 5.49
N LYS A 698 4.59 -27.84 5.75
CA LYS A 698 4.95 -26.42 5.77
C LYS A 698 5.33 -25.95 4.37
N LEU A 699 4.93 -24.74 4.00
CA LEU A 699 5.19 -24.16 2.67
C LEU A 699 6.67 -24.18 2.28
N GLU A 700 7.56 -23.88 3.22
CA GLU A 700 9.01 -23.92 2.97
C GLU A 700 9.49 -25.30 2.53
N SER A 701 9.01 -26.37 3.16
CA SER A 701 9.40 -27.73 2.81
C SER A 701 8.97 -28.07 1.39
N VAL A 702 7.74 -27.69 1.02
CA VAL A 702 7.20 -27.88 -0.34
C VAL A 702 8.04 -27.10 -1.35
N VAL A 703 8.33 -25.83 -1.10
CA VAL A 703 9.15 -25.00 -2.00
C VAL A 703 10.57 -25.54 -2.14
N GLN A 704 11.19 -26.00 -1.05
CA GLN A 704 12.53 -26.56 -1.07
C GLN A 704 12.58 -27.86 -1.89
N ARG A 705 11.61 -28.76 -1.70
CA ARG A 705 11.50 -29.97 -2.52
C ARG A 705 11.26 -29.65 -3.99
N ALA A 706 10.39 -28.68 -4.28
CA ALA A 706 10.12 -28.24 -5.65
C ALA A 706 11.38 -27.65 -6.33
N GLY A 707 12.19 -26.89 -5.59
CA GLY A 707 13.45 -26.32 -6.09
C GLY A 707 14.59 -27.34 -6.29
N ALA A 708 14.48 -28.53 -5.69
CA ALA A 708 15.45 -29.61 -5.86
C ALA A 708 15.20 -30.45 -7.12
N ILE A 709 14.06 -30.27 -7.79
CA ILE A 709 13.72 -30.97 -9.03
C ILE A 709 14.56 -30.37 -10.18
N PRO A 710 15.23 -31.20 -11.02
CA PRO A 710 15.97 -30.72 -12.16
C PRO A 710 15.12 -29.85 -13.10
N MET A 711 15.65 -28.69 -13.46
CA MET A 711 14.96 -27.72 -14.32
C MET A 711 15.29 -27.98 -15.79
N GLY A 712 14.32 -27.78 -16.67
CA GLY A 712 14.48 -27.80 -18.13
C GLY A 712 13.39 -27.01 -18.84
N GLY A 713 13.20 -27.25 -20.14
CA GLY A 713 12.16 -26.60 -20.95
C GLY A 713 10.76 -26.87 -20.42
N THR A 714 9.81 -25.97 -20.62
CA THR A 714 8.48 -26.05 -20.01
C THR A 714 7.50 -26.78 -20.93
N ASP A 715 6.95 -27.91 -20.45
CA ASP A 715 5.88 -28.64 -21.13
C ASP A 715 4.63 -28.78 -20.26
N CYS A 716 3.63 -27.93 -20.54
CA CYS A 716 2.35 -27.92 -19.83
C CYS A 716 1.41 -29.06 -20.24
N ALA A 717 1.75 -29.88 -21.24
CA ALA A 717 0.93 -31.03 -21.66
C ALA A 717 1.14 -32.25 -20.76
N LEU A 718 2.29 -32.33 -20.08
CA LEU A 718 2.72 -33.50 -19.33
C LEU A 718 1.70 -34.02 -18.30
N PRO A 719 1.01 -33.19 -17.50
CA PRO A 719 0.04 -33.71 -16.53
C PRO A 719 -1.12 -34.50 -17.15
N MET A 720 -1.62 -34.06 -18.31
CA MET A 720 -2.68 -34.76 -19.04
C MET A 720 -2.17 -36.04 -19.70
N LEU A 721 -0.95 -36.00 -20.26
CA LEU A 721 -0.30 -37.17 -20.85
C LEU A 721 -0.05 -38.26 -19.78
N TYR A 722 0.52 -37.88 -18.64
CA TYR A 722 0.74 -38.77 -17.51
C TYR A 722 -0.57 -39.42 -17.01
N ALA A 723 -1.64 -38.61 -16.88
CA ALA A 723 -2.94 -39.13 -16.47
C ALA A 723 -3.54 -40.10 -17.49
N THR A 724 -3.31 -39.86 -18.78
CA THR A 724 -3.72 -40.77 -19.86
C THR A 724 -2.99 -42.11 -19.79
N GLU A 725 -1.65 -42.08 -19.70
CA GLU A 725 -0.80 -43.27 -19.63
C GLU A 725 -1.11 -44.15 -18.42
N ARG A 726 -1.33 -43.52 -17.25
CA ARG A 726 -1.64 -44.20 -16.00
C ARG A 726 -3.12 -44.59 -15.87
N ARG A 727 -3.97 -44.18 -16.84
CA ARG A 727 -5.44 -44.28 -16.77
C ARG A 727 -6.00 -43.70 -15.46
N LEU A 728 -5.43 -42.58 -15.01
CA LEU A 728 -5.85 -41.87 -13.81
C LEU A 728 -7.11 -41.07 -14.14
N ALA A 729 -8.23 -41.40 -13.51
CA ALA A 729 -9.49 -40.72 -13.74
C ALA A 729 -9.54 -39.41 -12.92
N ALA A 730 -9.56 -38.30 -13.62
CA ALA A 730 -9.47 -36.93 -13.15
C ALA A 730 -10.56 -36.11 -13.82
N ASP A 731 -11.26 -35.32 -13.03
CA ASP A 731 -12.33 -34.45 -13.53
C ASP A 731 -11.78 -33.07 -13.90
N VAL A 732 -10.67 -32.67 -13.28
CA VAL A 732 -10.09 -31.33 -13.42
C VAL A 732 -8.57 -31.41 -13.39
N PHE A 733 -7.94 -30.77 -14.37
CA PHE A 733 -6.52 -30.46 -14.38
C PHE A 733 -6.32 -29.00 -13.98
N VAL A 734 -5.41 -28.73 -13.05
CA VAL A 734 -5.02 -27.37 -12.65
C VAL A 734 -3.53 -27.20 -12.90
N ILE A 735 -3.15 -26.29 -13.79
CA ILE A 735 -1.76 -26.05 -14.18
C ILE A 735 -1.32 -24.71 -13.60
N LEU A 736 -0.29 -24.73 -12.75
CA LEU A 736 0.28 -23.54 -12.11
C LEU A 736 1.56 -23.17 -12.83
N THR A 737 1.55 -22.11 -13.66
CA THR A 737 2.65 -21.76 -14.56
C THR A 737 2.70 -20.23 -14.83
N ASP A 738 3.70 -19.77 -15.58
CA ASP A 738 3.79 -18.41 -16.11
C ASP A 738 3.24 -18.28 -17.55
N ASN A 739 2.60 -19.34 -18.06
CA ASN A 739 1.97 -19.50 -19.38
C ASN A 739 2.94 -19.60 -20.56
N GLU A 740 4.20 -19.98 -20.31
CA GLU A 740 5.24 -20.04 -21.34
C GLU A 740 5.66 -21.48 -21.68
N THR A 741 4.75 -22.25 -22.30
CA THR A 741 5.03 -23.60 -22.81
C THR A 741 5.69 -23.55 -24.18
N TRP A 742 6.71 -24.39 -24.43
CA TRP A 742 7.40 -24.43 -25.73
C TRP A 742 8.07 -25.76 -26.06
N PHE A 743 8.30 -26.62 -25.06
CA PHE A 743 9.18 -27.78 -25.19
C PHE A 743 8.46 -29.06 -25.66
N GLY A 744 7.17 -29.18 -25.39
CA GLY A 744 6.44 -30.44 -25.57
C GLY A 744 6.23 -30.85 -27.03
N GLY A 745 6.20 -32.17 -27.26
CA GLY A 745 5.85 -32.76 -28.56
C GLY A 745 4.37 -32.67 -28.90
N THR A 746 3.52 -32.21 -27.97
CA THR A 746 2.07 -32.07 -28.16
C THR A 746 1.55 -30.84 -27.44
N HIS A 747 0.58 -30.16 -28.03
CA HIS A 747 -0.09 -29.03 -27.38
C HIS A 747 -0.94 -29.47 -26.18
N PRO A 748 -1.00 -28.69 -25.09
CA PRO A 748 -1.83 -29.02 -23.91
C PRO A 748 -3.32 -29.22 -24.24
N THR A 749 -3.84 -28.49 -25.23
CA THR A 749 -5.21 -28.63 -25.72
C THR A 749 -5.48 -30.00 -26.33
N GLU A 750 -4.56 -30.47 -27.16
CA GLU A 750 -4.61 -31.79 -27.78
C GLU A 750 -4.41 -32.90 -26.74
N ALA A 751 -3.52 -32.71 -25.77
CA ALA A 751 -3.34 -33.64 -24.66
C ALA A 751 -4.63 -33.81 -23.83
N LEU A 752 -5.36 -32.74 -23.55
CA LEU A 752 -6.67 -32.82 -22.87
C LEU A 752 -7.72 -33.53 -23.75
N ARG A 753 -7.79 -33.22 -25.05
CA ARG A 753 -8.72 -33.88 -25.99
C ARG A 753 -8.49 -35.39 -26.05
N ARG A 754 -7.22 -35.81 -26.08
CA ARG A 754 -6.82 -37.22 -26.02
C ARG A 754 -7.22 -37.86 -24.70
N TYR A 755 -6.97 -37.18 -23.58
CA TYR A 755 -7.37 -37.66 -22.27
C TYR A 755 -8.88 -37.91 -22.18
N ARG A 756 -9.70 -36.94 -22.61
CA ARG A 756 -11.18 -37.04 -22.64
C ARG A 756 -11.64 -38.25 -23.44
N SER A 757 -11.06 -38.47 -24.61
CA SER A 757 -11.39 -39.61 -25.49
C SER A 757 -10.92 -40.95 -24.93
N ALA A 758 -9.67 -41.02 -24.44
CA ALA A 758 -9.04 -42.26 -24.00
C ALA A 758 -9.67 -42.85 -22.72
N LEU A 759 -10.12 -41.99 -21.80
CA LEU A 759 -10.76 -42.41 -20.54
C LEU A 759 -12.29 -42.31 -20.56
N GLY A 760 -12.90 -41.83 -21.66
CA GLY A 760 -14.35 -41.65 -21.74
C GLY A 760 -14.88 -40.59 -20.78
N LEU A 761 -14.10 -39.54 -20.50
CA LEU A 761 -14.43 -38.45 -19.59
C LEU A 761 -14.58 -37.13 -20.38
N PRO A 762 -15.68 -36.93 -21.14
CA PRO A 762 -15.83 -35.76 -22.01
C PRO A 762 -15.89 -34.43 -21.24
N ASN A 763 -16.29 -34.48 -19.96
CA ASN A 763 -16.43 -33.31 -19.11
C ASN A 763 -15.14 -32.97 -18.33
N ALA A 764 -14.01 -33.62 -18.61
CA ALA A 764 -12.75 -33.29 -17.95
C ALA A 764 -12.34 -31.84 -18.30
N LYS A 765 -12.00 -31.05 -17.29
CA LYS A 765 -11.72 -29.62 -17.43
C LYS A 765 -10.24 -29.31 -17.24
N LEU A 766 -9.77 -28.20 -17.81
CA LEU A 766 -8.43 -27.66 -17.60
C LEU A 766 -8.54 -26.22 -17.07
N VAL A 767 -7.85 -25.93 -15.98
CA VAL A 767 -7.67 -24.58 -15.45
C VAL A 767 -6.19 -24.23 -15.49
N VAL A 768 -5.85 -23.13 -16.13
CA VAL A 768 -4.48 -22.61 -16.19
C VAL A 768 -4.41 -21.38 -15.30
N LEU A 769 -3.51 -21.37 -14.32
CA LEU A 769 -3.27 -20.23 -13.45
C LEU A 769 -1.98 -19.55 -13.88
N GLY A 770 -2.13 -18.44 -14.59
CA GLY A 770 -1.01 -17.60 -15.02
C GLY A 770 -0.52 -16.71 -13.89
N LEU A 771 0.74 -16.88 -13.50
CA LEU A 771 1.41 -16.02 -12.50
C LEU A 771 2.11 -14.79 -13.10
N SER A 772 2.01 -14.63 -14.43
CA SER A 772 2.52 -13.50 -15.19
C SER A 772 1.41 -12.78 -15.96
N SER A 773 1.50 -11.46 -16.10
CA SER A 773 0.55 -10.62 -16.84
C SER A 773 0.78 -10.66 -18.37
N SER A 774 1.26 -11.78 -18.90
CA SER A 774 1.49 -11.95 -20.33
C SER A 774 0.15 -11.98 -21.11
N GLY A 775 0.23 -11.68 -22.41
CA GLY A 775 -0.92 -11.68 -23.33
C GLY A 775 -1.30 -13.06 -23.88
N PHE A 776 -0.86 -14.13 -23.22
CA PHE A 776 -0.90 -15.49 -23.76
C PHE A 776 -1.67 -16.45 -22.84
N SER A 777 -2.33 -17.44 -23.44
CA SER A 777 -3.02 -18.50 -22.73
C SER A 777 -2.73 -19.86 -23.36
N ILE A 778 -2.57 -20.85 -22.50
CA ILE A 778 -2.50 -22.26 -22.91
C ILE A 778 -3.91 -22.84 -23.10
N ALA A 779 -4.92 -22.24 -22.47
CA ALA A 779 -6.32 -22.64 -22.62
C ALA A 779 -6.85 -22.19 -23.99
N ASP A 780 -7.56 -23.10 -24.67
CA ASP A 780 -8.23 -22.80 -25.93
C ASP A 780 -9.48 -21.94 -25.63
N PRO A 781 -9.59 -20.71 -26.18
CA PRO A 781 -10.76 -19.86 -25.99
C PRO A 781 -12.06 -20.47 -26.54
N GLU A 782 -11.98 -21.41 -27.49
CA GLU A 782 -13.15 -22.07 -28.07
C GLU A 782 -13.61 -23.31 -27.28
N ASP A 783 -12.82 -23.79 -26.32
CA ASP A 783 -13.15 -24.95 -25.49
C ASP A 783 -13.77 -24.52 -24.14
N PRO A 784 -15.09 -24.68 -23.91
CA PRO A 784 -15.73 -24.28 -22.65
C PRO A 784 -15.29 -25.11 -21.44
N GLY A 785 -14.57 -26.21 -21.66
CA GLY A 785 -13.92 -26.99 -20.61
C GLY A 785 -12.50 -26.55 -20.29
N MET A 786 -12.02 -25.44 -20.86
CA MET A 786 -10.74 -24.81 -20.50
C MET A 786 -10.98 -23.39 -19.95
N MET A 787 -10.24 -23.02 -18.90
CA MET A 787 -10.31 -21.68 -18.31
C MET A 787 -8.92 -21.19 -17.94
N ASP A 788 -8.71 -19.89 -18.11
CA ASP A 788 -7.50 -19.21 -17.68
C ASP A 788 -7.79 -18.20 -16.57
N VAL A 789 -6.95 -18.17 -15.54
CA VAL A 789 -7.14 -17.35 -14.34
C VAL A 789 -5.84 -16.67 -13.96
N ALA A 790 -5.92 -15.41 -13.53
CA ALA A 790 -4.80 -14.71 -12.90
C ALA A 790 -4.46 -15.37 -11.56
N GLY A 791 -3.28 -15.99 -11.44
CA GLY A 791 -2.95 -16.88 -10.34
C GLY A 791 -2.86 -16.23 -8.94
N LEU A 792 -2.84 -14.90 -8.87
CA LEU A 792 -2.83 -14.15 -7.61
C LEU A 792 -4.18 -13.56 -7.20
N ASP A 793 -5.26 -13.90 -7.89
CA ASP A 793 -6.59 -13.47 -7.48
C ASP A 793 -7.00 -14.15 -6.17
N SER A 794 -7.37 -13.38 -5.14
CA SER A 794 -7.90 -13.96 -3.90
C SER A 794 -9.16 -14.83 -4.11
N ALA A 795 -9.86 -14.66 -5.23
CA ALA A 795 -11.01 -15.46 -5.62
C ALA A 795 -10.66 -16.77 -6.36
N VAL A 796 -9.38 -17.05 -6.66
CA VAL A 796 -8.94 -18.23 -7.42
C VAL A 796 -9.60 -19.54 -6.94
N PRO A 797 -9.59 -19.90 -5.64
CA PRO A 797 -10.20 -21.15 -5.20
C PRO A 797 -11.70 -21.21 -5.54
N ARG A 798 -12.41 -20.09 -5.43
CA ARG A 798 -13.85 -20.00 -5.72
C ARG A 798 -14.10 -20.07 -7.22
N LEU A 799 -13.32 -19.36 -8.03
CA LEU A 799 -13.42 -19.40 -9.50
C LEU A 799 -13.20 -20.82 -10.03
N ILE A 800 -12.20 -21.52 -9.50
CA ILE A 800 -11.96 -22.94 -9.81
C ILE A 800 -13.19 -23.76 -9.43
N ALA A 801 -13.70 -23.63 -8.21
CA ALA A 801 -14.86 -24.40 -7.77
C ALA A 801 -16.12 -24.12 -8.61
N ASP A 802 -16.40 -22.85 -8.91
CA ASP A 802 -17.54 -22.44 -9.72
C ASP A 802 -17.43 -23.00 -11.15
N PHE A 803 -16.27 -22.89 -11.78
CA PHE A 803 -16.01 -23.47 -13.09
C PHE A 803 -16.12 -25.00 -13.08
N VAL A 804 -15.53 -25.67 -12.09
CA VAL A 804 -15.56 -27.13 -11.97
C VAL A 804 -16.99 -27.64 -11.83
N CYS A 805 -17.80 -26.99 -10.99
CA CYS A 805 -19.22 -27.31 -10.79
C CYS A 805 -20.13 -26.88 -11.97
N GLY A 806 -19.62 -26.15 -12.97
CA GLY A 806 -20.40 -25.68 -14.12
C GLY A 806 -21.33 -24.50 -13.82
N ARG A 807 -20.95 -23.66 -12.84
CA ARG A 807 -21.63 -22.40 -12.51
C ARG A 807 -21.13 -21.22 -13.35
N VAL A 808 -20.02 -21.40 -14.08
CA VAL A 808 -19.39 -20.44 -15.00
C VAL A 808 -19.14 -21.14 -16.31
#